data_AF-A0A918WEU2-F1
#
_entry.id   AF-A0A918WEU2-F1
#
_cell.length_a   1.000
_cell.length_b   1.000
_cell.length_c   1.000
_cell.angle_alpha   90.00
_cell.angle_beta   90.00
_cell.angle_gamma   90.00
#
_symmetry.space_group_name_H-M   'P 1'
#
loop_
_entity.id
_entity.type
_entity.pdbx_description
1 polymer ?
#
loop_
_entity_poly.entity_id
_entity_poly.type
_entity_poly.pdbx_seq_one_letter_code
_entity_poly.pdbx_strand_id
1 'polypeptide(L)'
;MLSPENGNATGIDIRWGNIWNVFSSQLSDFIWLEEGERYYIDVLQTQRNRGLTSHLSLAWARPGGQQEAIPTEYLRPYVFENEDTDDDYLPDSWELQYGLDIHDNGRSDAERQGEYGDFDADGLTNREEYLYGCDPTNSDTDGDGLSDLAEVRTYGSDPAVSDVSSETLVANISPASVSGLGTKWIATGGNGVVGASFRGEAVWDFSVPSDGFWVLQVEGFLRGDLRADEILPVQIGIDGTEVLRGEMTFRKGDSGAIRILTPYLFAGSHQLSLFADNYTARRTLEVTSIKVVTPGGLDADGDGIVDWVRQSLEERSHLFSHVTFTHTSPAFVEGVASSPNLVDLTYITRSGETNRSMRYNSQQWDNMLPGFYTRLDSFQTRLQDQMRAGHGRMEGIFASSSAGPGHSKWFAQLPLQRNEAIGYVAQFENLGIAENRVIVWTPYNVLDGGSLTIPVGSDLLLGAWIQDWDWTTVSLSINGEVHSFPAAETHVEHFAQAGTYVISGSHPQGQSNTLTVYVQDAQLQPDLGLGEERYRMVQFPGVEAELALDSGGEIRIDELMSLGTGSGSEAGLGGLFPGVHRTAARMSDAAPILDQELVHVVGVSDGLRNAFDHAVPVGDDLFQVISPFLVTHLPPGAYVEITIFAGGVMFPDGTTFKTLTASDFDENGLIYLEFLVPAGRLGAPCHYSKVFDADGVKIWGSTN
;
A
#
# COMPACT_ATOMS: atom_id res chain seq x y z
N MET A 1 1.80 25.23 -6.26
CA MET A 1 1.76 23.90 -6.89
C MET A 1 1.45 22.92 -5.79
N LEU A 2 0.31 22.25 -5.87
CA LEU A 2 0.08 21.05 -5.09
C LEU A 2 0.96 19.98 -5.77
N SER A 3 2.09 19.65 -5.16
CA SER A 3 2.86 18.48 -5.59
C SER A 3 2.08 17.22 -5.24
N PRO A 4 2.41 16.06 -5.82
CA PRO A 4 1.71 14.79 -5.58
C PRO A 4 1.78 14.28 -4.12
N GLU A 5 2.51 14.96 -3.24
CA GLU A 5 2.94 14.40 -1.96
C GLU A 5 1.97 14.61 -0.78
N ASN A 6 0.90 15.38 -0.95
CA ASN A 6 -0.03 15.64 0.16
C ASN A 6 -1.45 15.13 -0.12
N GLY A 7 -1.63 13.83 0.14
CA GLY A 7 -2.94 13.26 0.46
C GLY A 7 -3.64 12.56 -0.71
N ASN A 8 -3.63 11.22 -0.69
CA ASN A 8 -4.71 10.45 -1.29
C ASN A 8 -6.01 10.76 -0.53
N ALA A 9 -6.80 11.71 -1.04
CA ALA A 9 -8.16 11.93 -0.55
C ALA A 9 -9.10 10.91 -1.19
N THR A 10 -9.70 10.05 -0.36
CA THR A 10 -10.81 9.19 -0.78
C THR A 10 -12.03 10.08 -1.06
N GLY A 11 -12.43 10.16 -2.34
CA GLY A 11 -13.61 10.89 -2.76
C GLY A 11 -14.91 10.28 -2.19
N ILE A 12 -15.80 11.14 -1.68
CA ILE A 12 -17.07 10.76 -1.04
C ILE A 12 -18.15 10.46 -2.10
N ASP A 13 -18.86 9.35 -1.89
CA ASP A 13 -20.06 8.89 -2.62
C ASP A 13 -21.32 9.71 -2.21
N ILE A 14 -22.25 9.89 -3.14
CA ILE A 14 -23.41 10.81 -3.27
C ILE A 14 -24.50 10.77 -2.17
N ARG A 15 -24.24 10.24 -0.97
CA ARG A 15 -25.28 10.08 0.08
C ARG A 15 -25.28 11.13 1.19
N TRP A 16 -24.28 12.02 1.30
CA TRP A 16 -24.07 12.79 2.55
C TRP A 16 -23.81 14.31 2.43
N GLY A 17 -23.75 14.89 1.23
CA GLY A 17 -23.52 16.35 1.05
C GLY A 17 -22.04 16.77 1.16
N ASN A 18 -21.77 18.07 1.14
CA ASN A 18 -20.42 18.63 1.13
C ASN A 18 -19.77 18.56 2.53
N ILE A 19 -18.99 17.50 2.79
CA ILE A 19 -18.19 17.33 4.01
C ILE A 19 -16.73 17.14 3.58
N TRP A 20 -15.83 17.99 4.06
CA TRP A 20 -14.45 18.12 3.54
C TRP A 20 -13.35 17.74 4.57
N ASN A 21 -13.77 17.18 5.70
CA ASN A 21 -12.90 16.88 6.84
C ASN A 21 -13.34 15.58 7.53
N VAL A 22 -13.92 14.64 6.76
CA VAL A 22 -14.23 13.29 7.24
C VAL A 22 -12.93 12.56 7.57
N PHE A 23 -11.91 12.74 6.72
CA PHE A 23 -10.57 12.20 6.92
C PHE A 23 -9.58 13.34 7.08
N SER A 24 -8.56 13.16 7.93
CA SER A 24 -7.54 14.20 8.12
C SER A 24 -6.71 14.41 6.85
N SER A 25 -6.57 13.38 6.01
CA SER A 25 -5.93 13.42 4.69
C SER A 25 -6.67 14.29 3.65
N GLN A 26 -7.90 14.73 3.94
CA GLN A 26 -8.63 15.69 3.10
C GLN A 26 -8.21 17.15 3.33
N LEU A 27 -7.35 17.40 4.33
CA LEU A 27 -6.83 18.72 4.65
C LEU A 27 -5.38 18.84 4.19
N SER A 28 -5.07 19.93 3.49
CA SER A 28 -3.68 20.30 3.21
C SER A 28 -3.04 20.99 4.41
N ASP A 29 -1.71 21.08 4.40
CA ASP A 29 -1.01 22.11 5.19
C ASP A 29 -1.48 23.52 4.84
N PHE A 30 -1.15 24.49 5.71
CA PHE A 30 -1.45 25.89 5.47
C PHE A 30 -0.67 26.44 4.27
N ILE A 31 -1.40 26.88 3.25
CA ILE A 31 -0.84 27.54 2.07
C ILE A 31 -1.05 29.05 2.20
N TRP A 32 0.02 29.82 1.99
CA TRP A 32 -0.04 31.27 1.95
C TRP A 32 -0.39 31.74 0.53
N LEU A 33 -1.49 32.49 0.41
CA LEU A 33 -1.92 33.11 -0.85
C LEU A 33 -1.83 34.64 -0.72
N GLU A 34 -1.26 35.30 -1.72
CA GLU A 34 -1.14 36.76 -1.79
C GLU A 34 -2.30 37.35 -2.59
N GLU A 35 -2.82 38.49 -2.12
CA GLU A 35 -3.95 39.18 -2.77
C GLU A 35 -3.54 39.69 -4.17
N GLY A 36 -4.27 39.26 -5.20
CA GLY A 36 -4.05 39.67 -6.59
C GLY A 36 -3.19 38.70 -7.41
N GLU A 37 -2.50 37.77 -6.75
CA GLU A 37 -1.74 36.70 -7.40
C GLU A 37 -2.64 35.55 -7.86
N ARG A 38 -2.15 34.77 -8.82
CA ARG A 38 -2.86 33.61 -9.37
C ARG A 38 -2.09 32.34 -9.08
N TYR A 39 -2.82 31.33 -8.64
CA TYR A 39 -2.27 30.04 -8.26
C TYR A 39 -2.91 28.95 -9.10
N TYR A 40 -2.06 28.07 -9.64
CA TYR A 40 -2.51 26.89 -10.36
C TYR A 40 -3.02 25.85 -9.37
N ILE A 41 -4.21 25.32 -9.64
CA ILE A 41 -4.84 24.23 -8.90
C ILE A 41 -4.99 23.09 -9.88
N ASP A 42 -4.24 22.03 -9.66
CA ASP A 42 -4.46 20.74 -10.31
C ASP A 42 -5.17 19.82 -9.34
N VAL A 43 -6.06 18.97 -9.86
CA VAL A 43 -6.71 17.94 -9.06
C VAL A 43 -6.70 16.64 -9.85
N LEU A 44 -5.83 15.74 -9.43
CA LEU A 44 -5.82 14.38 -9.93
C LEU A 44 -6.93 13.58 -9.23
N GLN A 45 -7.95 13.18 -9.98
CA GLN A 45 -8.97 12.26 -9.50
C GLN A 45 -8.76 10.89 -10.18
N THR A 46 -8.31 9.90 -9.42
CA THR A 46 -8.27 8.52 -9.91
C THR A 46 -9.59 7.82 -9.60
N GLN A 47 -10.26 7.32 -10.64
CA GLN A 47 -11.46 6.50 -10.49
C GLN A 47 -11.19 5.11 -11.05
N ARG A 48 -11.10 4.11 -10.16
CA ARG A 48 -10.84 2.73 -10.57
C ARG A 48 -12.06 1.97 -11.09
N ASN A 49 -13.26 2.56 -11.09
CA ASN A 49 -14.52 1.86 -11.44
C ASN A 49 -15.38 2.65 -12.46
N ARG A 50 -15.61 2.11 -13.66
CA ARG A 50 -16.32 2.74 -14.81
C ARG A 50 -17.85 2.91 -14.65
N GLY A 51 -18.38 3.00 -13.42
CA GLY A 51 -19.82 2.89 -13.16
C GLY A 51 -20.48 3.95 -12.26
N LEU A 52 -19.72 4.86 -11.66
CA LEU A 52 -20.26 5.88 -10.73
C LEU A 52 -20.01 7.29 -11.26
N THR A 53 -20.95 8.21 -11.01
CA THR A 53 -20.77 9.64 -11.28
C THR A 53 -19.71 10.21 -10.33
N SER A 54 -18.60 10.69 -10.88
CA SER A 54 -17.54 11.35 -10.12
C SER A 54 -17.96 12.77 -9.74
N HIS A 55 -17.98 13.06 -8.44
CA HIS A 55 -18.18 14.41 -7.90
C HIS A 55 -16.92 14.83 -7.13
N LEU A 56 -16.32 15.94 -7.55
CA LEU A 56 -15.22 16.61 -6.86
C LEU A 56 -15.75 17.94 -6.29
N SER A 57 -15.36 18.26 -5.06
CA SER A 57 -15.59 19.59 -4.48
C SER A 57 -14.37 20.05 -3.70
N LEU A 58 -13.98 21.30 -3.89
CA LEU A 58 -12.84 21.93 -3.22
C LEU A 58 -13.34 22.96 -2.21
N ALA A 59 -12.75 22.96 -1.03
CA ALA A 59 -13.03 23.91 0.04
C ALA A 59 -11.75 24.54 0.58
N TRP A 60 -11.90 25.72 1.18
CA TRP A 60 -10.82 26.39 1.90
C TRP A 60 -11.29 26.80 3.30
N ALA A 61 -10.33 27.06 4.20
CA ALA A 61 -10.58 27.72 5.46
C ALA A 61 -9.58 28.87 5.61
N ARG A 62 -10.09 30.10 5.68
CA ARG A 62 -9.24 31.28 5.92
C ARG A 62 -8.76 31.25 7.38
N PRO A 63 -7.63 31.89 7.74
CA PRO A 63 -7.16 31.96 9.12
C PRO A 63 -8.27 32.47 10.07
N GLY A 64 -8.70 31.62 11.02
CA GLY A 64 -9.79 31.91 11.96
C GLY A 64 -11.21 31.90 11.36
N GLY A 65 -11.36 31.51 10.10
CA GLY A 65 -12.63 31.38 9.40
C GLY A 65 -13.25 29.98 9.48
N GLN A 66 -14.49 29.86 9.03
CA GLN A 66 -15.15 28.56 8.81
C GLN A 66 -14.71 27.97 7.47
N GLN A 67 -14.73 26.64 7.36
CA GLN A 67 -14.49 25.95 6.10
C GLN A 67 -15.67 26.16 5.15
N GLU A 68 -15.39 26.51 3.90
CA GLU A 68 -16.40 26.74 2.86
C GLU A 68 -15.90 26.28 1.49
N ALA A 69 -16.83 25.91 0.60
CA ALA A 69 -16.50 25.66 -0.81
C ALA A 69 -15.85 26.91 -1.42
N ILE A 70 -14.79 26.72 -2.22
CA ILE A 70 -14.12 27.85 -2.89
C ILE A 70 -15.15 28.52 -3.82
N PRO A 71 -15.51 29.80 -3.59
CA PRO A 71 -16.49 30.47 -4.44
C PRO A 71 -16.01 30.58 -5.88
N THR A 72 -16.92 30.38 -6.85
CA THR A 72 -16.59 30.38 -8.29
C THR A 72 -15.99 31.69 -8.80
N GLU A 73 -16.16 32.80 -8.09
CA GLU A 73 -15.51 34.09 -8.40
C GLU A 73 -13.98 34.07 -8.20
N TYR A 74 -13.46 33.13 -7.41
CA TYR A 74 -12.03 32.88 -7.19
C TYR A 74 -11.47 31.77 -8.08
N LEU A 75 -12.33 31.02 -8.76
CA LEU A 75 -11.93 30.00 -9.73
C LEU A 75 -12.06 30.56 -11.13
N ARG A 76 -11.06 30.29 -11.97
CA ARG A 76 -11.13 30.58 -13.40
C ARG A 76 -10.64 29.36 -14.16
N PRO A 77 -11.30 28.96 -15.26
CA PRO A 77 -10.78 27.90 -16.10
C PRO A 77 -9.39 28.30 -16.58
N TYR A 78 -8.48 27.34 -16.59
CA TYR A 78 -7.30 27.43 -17.41
C TYR A 78 -7.77 27.46 -18.87
N VAL A 79 -7.38 28.48 -19.64
CA VAL A 79 -7.98 28.72 -20.96
C VAL A 79 -7.35 27.76 -21.97
N PHE A 80 -8.22 27.07 -22.72
CA PHE A 80 -7.91 26.27 -23.92
C PHE A 80 -6.88 26.94 -24.83
N GLU A 81 -5.94 26.15 -25.34
CA GLU A 81 -5.11 26.55 -26.46
C GLU A 81 -5.99 26.60 -27.72
N ASN A 82 -5.80 27.62 -28.57
CA ASN A 82 -6.65 27.84 -29.75
C ASN A 82 -6.29 26.90 -30.92
N GLU A 83 -5.60 25.80 -30.61
CA GLU A 83 -4.89 24.89 -31.51
C GLU A 83 -5.10 23.44 -31.03
N ASP A 84 -6.32 23.00 -30.74
CA ASP A 84 -6.68 21.61 -30.39
C ASP A 84 -8.03 21.34 -31.06
N THR A 85 -8.01 20.74 -32.25
CA THR A 85 -9.14 20.69 -33.18
C THR A 85 -10.12 19.55 -32.86
N ASP A 86 -9.68 18.47 -32.20
CA ASP A 86 -10.50 17.31 -31.86
C ASP A 86 -10.72 17.11 -30.34
N ASP A 87 -10.33 18.11 -29.54
CA ASP A 87 -10.56 18.25 -28.10
C ASP A 87 -9.96 17.09 -27.29
N ASP A 88 -8.72 16.71 -27.60
CA ASP A 88 -8.00 15.63 -26.92
C ASP A 88 -6.87 16.14 -26.00
N TYR A 89 -6.70 17.44 -25.82
CA TYR A 89 -5.62 18.05 -25.02
C TYR A 89 -4.22 17.91 -25.64
N LEU A 90 -4.09 17.52 -26.90
CA LEU A 90 -2.87 17.66 -27.70
C LEU A 90 -2.97 18.89 -28.62
N PRO A 91 -1.92 19.71 -28.74
CA PRO A 91 -1.98 20.81 -29.70
C PRO A 91 -1.87 20.34 -31.15
N ASP A 92 -2.73 20.84 -32.04
CA ASP A 92 -2.72 20.66 -33.50
C ASP A 92 -1.31 20.81 -34.08
N SER A 93 -0.56 21.78 -33.56
CA SER A 93 0.79 22.10 -34.03
C SER A 93 1.80 21.01 -33.67
N TRP A 94 1.65 20.39 -32.49
CA TRP A 94 2.44 19.26 -32.03
C TRP A 94 2.03 17.98 -32.76
N GLU A 95 0.73 17.71 -32.91
CA GLU A 95 0.24 16.56 -33.67
C GLU A 95 0.70 16.58 -35.13
N LEU A 96 0.60 17.73 -35.81
CA LEU A 96 1.10 17.90 -37.18
C LEU A 96 2.62 17.75 -37.27
N GLN A 97 3.36 18.13 -36.24
CA GLN A 97 4.81 17.98 -36.19
C GLN A 97 5.21 16.51 -36.24
N TYR A 98 4.52 15.66 -35.49
CA TYR A 98 4.83 14.23 -35.38
C TYR A 98 4.00 13.33 -36.31
N GLY A 99 3.06 13.90 -37.08
CA GLY A 99 2.28 13.16 -38.07
C GLY A 99 1.11 12.37 -37.47
N LEU A 100 0.57 12.88 -36.37
CA LEU A 100 -0.75 12.53 -35.82
C LEU A 100 -1.85 13.30 -36.59
N ASP A 101 -3.11 12.90 -36.41
CA ASP A 101 -4.26 13.47 -37.12
C ASP A 101 -5.07 14.37 -36.20
N ILE A 102 -5.01 15.70 -36.42
CA ILE A 102 -5.72 16.77 -35.68
C ILE A 102 -7.27 16.68 -35.68
N HIS A 103 -7.81 15.58 -36.20
CA HIS A 103 -9.24 15.32 -36.32
C HIS A 103 -9.63 13.97 -35.70
N ASP A 104 -8.68 13.22 -35.14
CA ASP A 104 -8.89 11.92 -34.51
C ASP A 104 -8.40 11.88 -33.07
N ASN A 105 -9.31 12.16 -32.14
CA ASN A 105 -9.09 12.01 -30.71
C ASN A 105 -9.07 10.53 -30.23
N GLY A 106 -8.41 9.66 -30.99
CA GLY A 106 -8.29 8.23 -30.70
C GLY A 106 -9.55 7.41 -30.96
N ARG A 107 -10.58 7.97 -31.61
CA ARG A 107 -11.83 7.21 -31.89
C ARG A 107 -11.70 6.29 -33.09
N SER A 108 -10.91 6.68 -34.08
CA SER A 108 -10.72 5.92 -35.31
C SER A 108 -9.52 4.99 -35.18
N ASP A 109 -8.47 5.46 -34.50
CA ASP A 109 -7.27 4.69 -34.19
C ASP A 109 -6.77 4.97 -32.75
N ALA A 110 -7.35 4.26 -31.79
CA ALA A 110 -7.02 4.41 -30.36
C ALA A 110 -5.62 3.92 -29.98
N GLU A 111 -4.94 3.16 -30.86
CA GLU A 111 -3.58 2.67 -30.59
C GLU A 111 -2.56 3.78 -30.89
N ARG A 112 -2.84 4.64 -31.86
CA ARG A 112 -1.90 5.67 -32.35
C ARG A 112 -2.32 7.10 -32.01
N GLN A 113 -3.60 7.42 -32.16
CA GLN A 113 -4.13 8.79 -32.13
C GLN A 113 -4.79 9.10 -30.80
N GLY A 114 -5.09 10.36 -30.56
CA GLY A 114 -5.71 10.77 -29.31
C GLY A 114 -4.71 10.91 -28.17
N GLU A 115 -5.22 11.40 -27.06
CA GLU A 115 -4.49 11.64 -25.83
C GLU A 115 -4.04 10.36 -25.12
N TYR A 116 -4.70 9.25 -25.43
CA TYR A 116 -4.41 7.92 -24.89
C TYR A 116 -3.73 6.98 -25.89
N GLY A 117 -3.50 7.44 -27.14
CA GLY A 117 -2.69 6.71 -28.10
C GLY A 117 -1.24 6.63 -27.67
N ASP A 118 -0.50 5.67 -28.19
CA ASP A 118 0.93 5.45 -27.94
C ASP A 118 1.57 5.07 -29.28
N PHE A 119 2.09 6.09 -29.98
CA PHE A 119 2.42 5.95 -31.39
C PHE A 119 3.71 5.12 -31.61
N ASP A 120 4.70 5.20 -30.74
CA ASP A 120 5.91 4.37 -30.85
C ASP A 120 5.88 3.07 -30.04
N ALA A 121 4.81 2.86 -29.26
CA ALA A 121 4.51 1.69 -28.46
C ALA A 121 5.48 1.47 -27.28
N ASP A 122 6.10 2.52 -26.75
CA ASP A 122 7.00 2.42 -25.60
C ASP A 122 6.27 2.30 -24.25
N GLY A 123 4.99 2.69 -24.18
CA GLY A 123 4.12 2.64 -23.01
C GLY A 123 3.73 3.99 -22.40
N LEU A 124 4.26 5.11 -22.90
CA LEU A 124 3.77 6.46 -22.65
C LEU A 124 2.65 6.80 -23.63
N THR A 125 1.67 7.56 -23.15
CA THR A 125 0.63 8.11 -24.02
C THR A 125 1.13 9.37 -24.74
N ASN A 126 0.59 9.68 -25.91
CA ASN A 126 0.90 10.91 -26.66
C ASN A 126 0.81 12.16 -25.76
N ARG A 127 -0.13 12.18 -24.81
CA ARG A 127 -0.29 13.27 -23.85
C ARG A 127 0.82 13.31 -22.80
N GLU A 128 1.27 12.16 -22.30
CA GLU A 128 2.44 12.09 -21.44
C GLU A 128 3.68 12.59 -22.21
N GLU A 129 3.89 12.12 -23.43
CA GLU A 129 5.03 12.53 -24.27
C GLU A 129 5.04 14.03 -24.57
N TYR A 130 3.89 14.62 -24.88
CA TYR A 130 3.76 16.07 -25.01
C TYR A 130 4.14 16.81 -23.72
N LEU A 131 3.73 16.31 -22.56
CA LEU A 131 4.03 16.93 -21.26
C LEU A 131 5.50 16.79 -20.85
N TYR A 132 6.15 15.67 -21.20
CA TYR A 132 7.56 15.42 -20.93
C TYR A 132 8.49 15.96 -22.04
N GLY A 133 7.95 16.40 -23.17
CA GLY A 133 8.71 16.94 -24.30
C GLY A 133 9.40 15.88 -25.16
N CYS A 134 8.88 14.65 -25.13
CA CYS A 134 9.36 13.50 -25.91
C CYS A 134 8.94 13.57 -27.38
N ASP A 135 9.60 12.78 -28.23
CA ASP A 135 9.19 12.50 -29.59
C ASP A 135 8.24 11.27 -29.61
N PRO A 136 6.92 11.44 -29.85
CA PRO A 136 5.94 10.35 -29.84
C PRO A 136 6.13 9.29 -30.94
N THR A 137 7.17 9.44 -31.76
CA THR A 137 7.51 8.53 -32.84
C THR A 137 8.78 7.73 -32.56
N ASN A 138 9.40 7.94 -31.41
CA ASN A 138 10.69 7.39 -31.06
C ASN A 138 10.79 7.04 -29.57
N SER A 139 10.77 5.73 -29.28
CA SER A 139 10.70 5.19 -27.92
C SER A 139 11.91 5.49 -27.02
N ASP A 140 12.89 6.25 -27.49
CA ASP A 140 14.17 6.62 -26.87
C ASP A 140 14.58 7.96 -27.52
N THR A 141 13.95 9.04 -27.07
CA THR A 141 13.94 10.37 -27.71
C THR A 141 15.34 10.91 -27.90
N ASP A 142 16.22 10.74 -26.91
CA ASP A 142 17.58 11.25 -26.93
C ASP A 142 18.63 10.24 -27.44
N GLY A 143 18.25 8.97 -27.56
CA GLY A 143 19.06 7.89 -28.12
C GLY A 143 20.14 7.37 -27.18
N ASP A 144 19.99 7.51 -25.87
CA ASP A 144 20.98 7.11 -24.87
C ASP A 144 20.90 5.63 -24.47
N GLY A 145 19.82 4.96 -24.85
CA GLY A 145 19.60 3.53 -24.69
C GLY A 145 18.62 3.14 -23.58
N LEU A 146 18.02 4.11 -22.88
CA LEU A 146 16.80 3.92 -22.10
C LEU A 146 15.58 4.36 -22.92
N SER A 147 14.42 3.77 -22.64
CA SER A 147 13.18 4.24 -23.29
C SER A 147 12.60 5.42 -22.53
N ASP A 148 11.86 6.30 -23.19
CA ASP A 148 11.24 7.47 -22.57
C ASP A 148 10.34 7.05 -21.39
N LEU A 149 9.57 5.96 -21.55
CA LEU A 149 8.83 5.34 -20.46
C LEU A 149 9.71 4.99 -19.26
N ALA A 150 10.88 4.39 -19.51
CA ALA A 150 11.76 3.96 -18.45
C ALA A 150 12.28 5.20 -17.72
N GLU A 151 12.70 6.22 -18.45
CA GLU A 151 13.16 7.48 -17.88
C GLU A 151 12.09 8.16 -17.03
N VAL A 152 10.89 8.35 -17.57
CA VAL A 152 9.78 8.98 -16.88
C VAL A 152 9.30 8.18 -15.67
N ARG A 153 9.06 6.87 -15.82
CA ARG A 153 8.42 6.04 -14.79
C ARG A 153 9.38 5.30 -13.86
N THR A 154 10.65 5.19 -14.23
CA THR A 154 11.68 4.49 -13.43
C THR A 154 12.76 5.44 -12.93
N TYR A 155 13.36 6.25 -13.80
CA TYR A 155 14.54 7.06 -13.47
C TYR A 155 14.22 8.49 -13.03
N GLY A 156 13.03 9.02 -13.30
CA GLY A 156 12.73 10.43 -13.11
C GLY A 156 13.72 11.37 -13.83
N SER A 157 14.39 10.89 -14.88
CA SER A 157 15.29 11.68 -15.74
C SER A 157 14.50 12.43 -16.82
N ASP A 158 15.16 13.37 -17.49
CA ASP A 158 14.58 14.11 -18.60
C ASP A 158 14.82 13.32 -19.91
N PRO A 159 13.79 12.72 -20.53
CA PRO A 159 13.94 11.87 -21.71
C PRO A 159 14.44 12.60 -22.96
N ALA A 160 14.51 13.93 -22.93
CA ALA A 160 15.09 14.73 -24.00
C ALA A 160 16.59 15.03 -23.79
N VAL A 161 17.21 14.54 -22.72
CA VAL A 161 18.57 14.89 -22.31
C VAL A 161 19.41 13.66 -22.02
N SER A 162 20.42 13.45 -22.87
CA SER A 162 21.40 12.37 -22.67
C SER A 162 22.27 12.64 -21.43
N ASP A 163 21.82 12.15 -20.28
CA ASP A 163 22.43 12.35 -18.97
C ASP A 163 22.70 11.03 -18.20
N VAL A 164 22.34 9.88 -18.78
CA VAL A 164 22.42 8.60 -18.10
C VAL A 164 23.75 7.89 -18.38
N SER A 165 24.40 7.40 -17.31
CA SER A 165 25.44 6.37 -17.46
C SER A 165 24.77 5.06 -17.83
N SER A 166 25.12 4.46 -18.98
CA SER A 166 24.37 3.33 -19.51
C SER A 166 24.35 2.13 -18.56
N GLU A 167 23.17 1.52 -18.42
CA GLU A 167 23.01 0.27 -17.69
C GLU A 167 23.99 -0.79 -18.21
N THR A 168 24.61 -1.52 -17.30
CA THR A 168 25.47 -2.64 -17.67
C THR A 168 24.79 -3.96 -17.33
N LEU A 169 24.68 -4.83 -18.34
CA LEU A 169 24.21 -6.19 -18.14
C LEU A 169 25.18 -6.99 -17.26
N VAL A 170 24.69 -7.41 -16.10
CA VAL A 170 25.45 -8.18 -15.11
C VAL A 170 25.27 -9.66 -15.36
N ALA A 171 24.01 -10.08 -15.56
CA ALA A 171 23.67 -11.47 -15.79
C ALA A 171 22.41 -11.60 -16.66
N ASN A 172 22.38 -12.66 -17.48
CA ASN A 172 21.16 -13.18 -18.09
C ASN A 172 20.79 -14.46 -17.36
N ILE A 173 19.69 -14.45 -16.62
CA ILE A 173 19.16 -15.65 -15.97
C ILE A 173 18.42 -16.44 -17.04
N SER A 174 18.78 -17.72 -17.18
CA SER A 174 18.09 -18.60 -18.12
C SER A 174 16.67 -18.87 -17.62
N PRO A 175 15.59 -18.53 -18.35
CA PRO A 175 14.24 -18.85 -17.89
C PRO A 175 14.06 -20.36 -17.65
N ALA A 176 14.73 -21.20 -18.44
CA ALA A 176 14.75 -22.65 -18.27
C ALA A 176 15.46 -23.16 -16.99
N SER A 177 16.13 -22.31 -16.20
CA SER A 177 16.66 -22.69 -14.88
C SER A 177 15.64 -22.53 -13.75
N VAL A 178 14.36 -22.31 -14.07
CA VAL A 178 13.27 -22.20 -13.10
C VAL A 178 13.18 -23.44 -12.21
N SER A 179 12.94 -23.22 -10.92
CA SER A 179 12.61 -24.28 -9.98
C SER A 179 11.28 -24.94 -10.34
N GLY A 180 11.23 -26.28 -10.29
CA GLY A 180 10.01 -27.03 -10.65
C GLY A 180 9.77 -27.15 -12.16
N LEU A 181 10.81 -27.03 -12.99
CA LEU A 181 10.73 -27.36 -14.42
C LEU A 181 10.28 -28.82 -14.63
N GLY A 182 9.33 -29.02 -15.54
CA GLY A 182 8.69 -30.30 -15.85
C GLY A 182 7.49 -30.64 -14.96
N THR A 183 7.23 -29.86 -13.90
CA THR A 183 6.05 -30.03 -13.04
C THR A 183 5.18 -28.77 -13.01
N LYS A 184 5.73 -27.64 -12.57
CA LYS A 184 5.01 -26.35 -12.46
C LYS A 184 5.24 -25.46 -13.69
N TRP A 185 6.37 -25.63 -14.35
CA TRP A 185 6.78 -24.87 -15.52
C TRP A 185 7.26 -25.82 -16.61
N ILE A 186 6.95 -25.50 -17.87
CA ILE A 186 7.25 -26.34 -19.02
C ILE A 186 8.23 -25.58 -19.91
N ALA A 187 9.35 -26.21 -20.27
CA ALA A 187 10.29 -25.65 -21.23
C ALA A 187 9.61 -25.51 -22.59
N THR A 188 9.80 -24.37 -23.22
CA THR A 188 9.33 -24.12 -24.59
C THR A 188 10.39 -24.56 -25.59
N GLY A 189 10.08 -24.56 -26.89
CA GLY A 189 11.05 -24.93 -27.93
C GLY A 189 12.29 -24.01 -28.02
N GLY A 190 12.27 -22.85 -27.32
CA GLY A 190 13.39 -21.93 -27.15
C GLY A 190 13.95 -21.92 -25.71
N ASN A 191 14.52 -20.80 -25.28
CA ASN A 191 15.04 -20.62 -23.89
C ASN A 191 13.95 -20.25 -22.87
N GLY A 192 12.69 -20.08 -23.29
CA GLY A 192 11.60 -19.64 -22.44
C GLY A 192 10.92 -20.78 -21.66
N VAL A 193 10.17 -20.42 -20.63
CA VAL A 193 9.34 -21.33 -19.82
C VAL A 193 7.91 -20.82 -19.76
N VAL A 194 6.97 -21.76 -19.78
CA VAL A 194 5.53 -21.47 -19.73
C VAL A 194 4.91 -22.15 -18.52
N GLY A 195 4.00 -21.48 -17.82
CA GLY A 195 3.32 -22.05 -16.65
C GLY A 195 2.55 -23.32 -16.99
N ALA A 196 2.47 -24.28 -16.08
CA ALA A 196 1.58 -25.43 -16.22
C ALA A 196 0.12 -25.09 -15.89
N SER A 197 -0.11 -23.94 -15.26
CA SER A 197 -1.41 -23.38 -14.88
C SER A 197 -1.51 -21.90 -15.32
N PHE A 198 -2.68 -21.29 -15.14
CA PHE A 198 -2.88 -19.85 -15.38
C PHE A 198 -2.28 -18.99 -14.26
N ARG A 199 -1.98 -19.61 -13.12
CA ARG A 199 -1.46 -18.96 -11.92
C ARG A 199 -0.34 -19.79 -11.33
N GLY A 200 0.64 -19.12 -10.73
CA GLY A 200 1.66 -19.80 -9.94
C GLY A 200 2.98 -19.05 -9.86
N GLU A 201 3.82 -19.56 -8.96
CA GLU A 201 5.15 -19.01 -8.69
C GLU A 201 6.21 -19.67 -9.57
N ALA A 202 7.03 -18.84 -10.23
CA ALA A 202 8.31 -19.20 -10.80
C ALA A 202 9.43 -18.68 -9.92
N VAL A 203 10.49 -19.47 -9.74
CA VAL A 203 11.61 -19.12 -8.87
C VAL A 203 12.94 -19.41 -9.59
N TRP A 204 13.84 -18.42 -9.62
CA TRP A 204 15.17 -18.53 -10.20
C TRP A 204 16.24 -18.06 -9.22
N ASP A 205 17.38 -18.74 -9.22
CA ASP A 205 18.56 -18.27 -8.51
C ASP A 205 19.37 -17.31 -9.39
N PHE A 206 19.93 -16.28 -8.78
CA PHE A 206 20.87 -15.36 -9.42
C PHE A 206 21.97 -14.93 -8.45
N SER A 207 22.96 -14.18 -8.94
CA SER A 207 24.01 -13.65 -8.09
C SER A 207 24.43 -12.26 -8.51
N VAL A 208 24.80 -11.45 -7.53
CA VAL A 208 25.29 -10.09 -7.73
C VAL A 208 26.76 -9.98 -7.30
N PRO A 209 27.61 -9.27 -8.06
CA PRO A 209 29.06 -9.27 -7.85
C PRO A 209 29.54 -8.40 -6.69
N SER A 210 28.73 -7.44 -6.26
CA SER A 210 29.02 -6.49 -5.19
C SER A 210 27.76 -6.13 -4.42
N ASP A 211 27.93 -5.52 -3.26
CA ASP A 211 26.81 -4.95 -2.52
C ASP A 211 26.21 -3.78 -3.33
N GLY A 212 24.89 -3.62 -3.31
CA GLY A 212 24.22 -2.51 -3.98
C GLY A 212 22.78 -2.81 -4.41
N PHE A 213 22.18 -1.84 -5.08
CA PHE A 213 20.89 -2.00 -5.76
C PHE A 213 21.08 -2.52 -7.18
N TRP A 214 20.10 -3.27 -7.67
CA TRP A 214 20.11 -3.87 -9.00
C TRP A 214 18.74 -3.69 -9.64
N VAL A 215 18.71 -3.65 -10.97
CA VAL A 215 17.45 -3.71 -11.71
C VAL A 215 17.30 -5.11 -12.30
N LEU A 216 16.15 -5.73 -12.04
CA LEU A 216 15.73 -6.97 -12.68
C LEU A 216 14.73 -6.62 -13.77
N GLN A 217 14.91 -7.19 -14.96
CA GLN A 217 13.95 -7.06 -16.06
C GLN A 217 13.47 -8.44 -16.46
N VAL A 218 12.16 -8.65 -16.41
CA VAL A 218 11.49 -9.88 -16.84
C VAL A 218 10.66 -9.57 -18.08
N GLU A 219 10.85 -10.33 -19.16
CA GLU A 219 10.09 -10.19 -20.41
C GLU A 219 9.40 -11.52 -20.75
N GLY A 220 8.24 -11.43 -21.38
CA GLY A 220 7.47 -12.60 -21.77
C GLY A 220 6.31 -12.31 -22.70
N PHE A 221 5.49 -13.32 -22.95
CA PHE A 221 4.26 -13.21 -23.74
C PHE A 221 3.12 -13.97 -23.05
N LEU A 222 1.88 -13.53 -23.25
CA LEU A 222 0.71 -14.33 -22.93
C LEU A 222 0.42 -15.30 -24.08
N ARG A 223 0.24 -16.59 -23.78
CA ARG A 223 -0.11 -17.57 -24.80
C ARG A 223 -1.56 -17.37 -25.32
N GLY A 224 -1.72 -17.57 -26.63
CA GLY A 224 -3.00 -17.47 -27.35
C GLY A 224 -3.21 -16.09 -27.99
N ASP A 225 -4.24 -15.96 -28.84
CA ASP A 225 -4.50 -14.70 -29.55
C ASP A 225 -5.11 -13.66 -28.60
N LEU A 226 -4.44 -12.51 -28.44
CA LEU A 226 -4.96 -11.35 -27.73
C LEU A 226 -6.00 -10.64 -28.59
N ARG A 227 -7.16 -10.30 -28.00
CA ARG A 227 -8.24 -9.57 -28.69
C ARG A 227 -8.14 -8.06 -28.51
N ALA A 228 -7.45 -7.64 -27.46
CA ALA A 228 -7.10 -6.29 -27.05
C ALA A 228 -5.90 -6.41 -26.10
N ASP A 229 -5.39 -5.28 -25.63
CA ASP A 229 -4.36 -5.24 -24.59
C ASP A 229 -4.85 -5.94 -23.33
N GLU A 230 -3.97 -6.74 -22.73
CA GLU A 230 -4.24 -7.47 -21.50
C GLU A 230 -3.20 -7.10 -20.45
N ILE A 231 -3.68 -6.80 -19.24
CA ILE A 231 -2.85 -6.50 -18.07
C ILE A 231 -2.79 -7.74 -17.20
N LEU A 232 -1.59 -8.18 -16.85
CA LEU A 232 -1.35 -9.29 -15.96
C LEU A 232 -0.79 -8.78 -14.62
N PRO A 233 -1.54 -8.93 -13.52
CA PRO A 233 -1.00 -8.71 -12.19
C PRO A 233 0.11 -9.73 -11.87
N VAL A 234 1.22 -9.23 -11.36
CA VAL A 234 2.36 -10.03 -10.92
C VAL A 234 2.83 -9.60 -9.53
N GLN A 235 3.32 -10.55 -8.75
CA GLN A 235 4.01 -10.28 -7.48
C GLN A 235 5.44 -10.76 -7.62
N ILE A 236 6.38 -9.96 -7.17
CA ILE A 236 7.81 -10.25 -7.29
C ILE A 236 8.43 -10.24 -5.91
N GLY A 237 9.19 -11.28 -5.63
CA GLY A 237 9.92 -11.44 -4.38
C GLY A 237 11.41 -11.63 -4.60
N ILE A 238 12.19 -11.16 -3.62
CA ILE A 238 13.62 -11.38 -3.51
C ILE A 238 13.90 -12.06 -2.16
N ASP A 239 14.58 -13.20 -2.20
CA ASP A 239 14.92 -14.01 -1.01
C ASP A 239 13.71 -14.31 -0.10
N GLY A 240 12.56 -14.56 -0.72
CA GLY A 240 11.30 -14.87 -0.03
C GLY A 240 10.56 -13.66 0.52
N THR A 241 11.08 -12.44 0.34
CA THR A 241 10.37 -11.20 0.69
C THR A 241 9.73 -10.62 -0.57
N GLU A 242 8.43 -10.32 -0.51
CA GLU A 242 7.75 -9.56 -1.57
C GLU A 242 8.30 -8.13 -1.63
N VAL A 243 8.72 -7.70 -2.82
CA VAL A 243 9.33 -6.38 -3.06
C VAL A 243 8.51 -5.53 -4.04
N LEU A 244 7.62 -6.16 -4.82
CA LEU A 244 6.78 -5.46 -5.78
C LEU A 244 5.46 -6.22 -6.00
N ARG A 245 4.36 -5.48 -6.00
CA ARG A 245 3.11 -5.85 -6.67
C ARG A 245 2.97 -4.94 -7.88
N GLY A 246 3.02 -5.53 -9.06
CA GLY A 246 3.07 -4.78 -10.31
C GLY A 246 2.19 -5.40 -11.39
N GLU A 247 2.24 -4.80 -12.56
CA GLU A 247 1.45 -5.19 -13.71
C GLU A 247 2.36 -5.34 -14.93
N MET A 248 2.17 -6.42 -15.69
CA MET A 248 2.76 -6.58 -17.01
C MET A 248 1.68 -6.31 -18.05
N THR A 249 1.88 -5.31 -18.91
CA THR A 249 0.98 -5.01 -20.01
C THR A 249 1.41 -5.78 -21.25
N PHE A 250 0.45 -6.45 -21.90
CA PHE A 250 0.66 -7.20 -23.13
C PHE A 250 -0.20 -6.62 -24.24
N ARG A 251 0.45 -5.97 -25.20
CA ARG A 251 -0.18 -5.50 -26.44
C ARG A 251 -0.30 -6.62 -27.45
N LYS A 252 -1.24 -6.47 -28.37
CA LYS A 252 -1.56 -7.52 -29.35
C LYS A 252 -0.37 -7.82 -30.29
N GLY A 253 0.31 -8.93 -30.01
CA GLY A 253 1.44 -9.39 -30.83
C GLY A 253 2.81 -9.07 -30.24
N ASP A 254 2.85 -8.35 -29.12
CA ASP A 254 4.06 -7.87 -28.47
C ASP A 254 4.35 -8.60 -27.16
N SER A 255 5.61 -8.48 -26.72
CA SER A 255 6.03 -8.95 -25.40
C SER A 255 5.62 -7.95 -24.32
N GLY A 256 5.19 -8.47 -23.17
CA GLY A 256 5.12 -7.68 -21.96
C GLY A 256 6.44 -7.73 -21.21
N ALA A 257 6.77 -6.65 -20.50
CA ALA A 257 7.94 -6.57 -19.64
C ALA A 257 7.58 -5.95 -18.29
N ILE A 258 8.36 -6.29 -17.27
CA ILE A 258 8.34 -5.60 -15.97
C ILE A 258 9.77 -5.39 -15.49
N ARG A 259 10.04 -4.19 -14.95
CA ARG A 259 11.32 -3.81 -14.36
C ARG A 259 11.14 -3.64 -12.86
N ILE A 260 12.10 -4.12 -12.08
CA ILE A 260 12.07 -4.10 -10.62
C ILE A 260 13.41 -3.59 -10.12
N LEU A 261 13.38 -2.52 -9.32
CA LEU A 261 14.50 -2.16 -8.46
C LEU A 261 14.51 -3.11 -7.26
N THR A 262 15.59 -3.87 -7.08
CA THR A 262 15.74 -4.74 -5.90
C THR A 262 15.87 -3.89 -4.63
N PRO A 263 15.59 -4.44 -3.44
CA PRO A 263 16.18 -3.93 -2.21
C PRO A 263 17.71 -3.95 -2.28
N TYR A 264 18.38 -3.38 -1.28
CA TYR A 264 19.84 -3.43 -1.21
C TYR A 264 20.29 -4.89 -1.05
N LEU A 265 21.07 -5.41 -2.00
CA LEU A 265 21.56 -6.79 -1.98
C LEU A 265 23.03 -6.81 -1.58
N PHE A 266 23.41 -7.79 -0.77
CA PHE A 266 24.82 -8.08 -0.48
C PHE A 266 25.42 -8.93 -1.60
N ALA A 267 26.72 -8.81 -1.85
CA ALA A 267 27.41 -9.63 -2.84
C ALA A 267 27.21 -11.13 -2.55
N GLY A 268 26.67 -11.87 -3.50
CA GLY A 268 26.34 -13.28 -3.28
C GLY A 268 25.18 -13.80 -4.12
N SER A 269 24.63 -14.92 -3.66
CA SER A 269 23.53 -15.63 -4.30
C SER A 269 22.20 -15.18 -3.70
N HIS A 270 21.22 -14.98 -4.57
CA HIS A 270 19.86 -14.55 -4.25
C HIS A 270 18.85 -15.35 -5.04
N GLN A 271 17.59 -15.22 -4.65
CA GLN A 271 16.47 -15.85 -5.32
C GLN A 271 15.45 -14.80 -5.78
N LEU A 272 15.08 -14.86 -7.05
CA LEU A 272 13.97 -14.13 -7.65
C LEU A 272 12.74 -15.04 -7.69
N SER A 273 11.62 -14.60 -7.12
CA SER A 273 10.31 -15.18 -7.36
C SER A 273 9.42 -14.26 -8.19
N LEU A 274 8.68 -14.84 -9.13
CA LEU A 274 7.63 -14.20 -9.92
C LEU A 274 6.36 -15.01 -9.75
N PHE A 275 5.36 -14.43 -9.12
CA PHE A 275 4.02 -14.99 -9.05
C PHE A 275 3.14 -14.32 -10.11
N ALA A 276 2.69 -15.08 -11.10
CA ALA A 276 1.72 -14.60 -12.08
C ALA A 276 0.31 -14.94 -11.61
N ASP A 277 -0.58 -13.95 -11.51
CA ASP A 277 -1.97 -14.14 -11.07
C ASP A 277 -2.98 -13.89 -12.20
N ASN A 278 -3.10 -14.84 -13.13
CA ASN A 278 -4.02 -14.72 -14.26
C ASN A 278 -5.36 -15.43 -14.05
N TYR A 279 -5.91 -15.39 -12.84
CA TYR A 279 -7.15 -16.11 -12.56
C TYR A 279 -8.33 -15.63 -13.42
N THR A 280 -8.38 -14.35 -13.82
CA THR A 280 -9.46 -13.79 -14.64
C THR A 280 -9.31 -14.05 -16.13
N ALA A 281 -8.17 -13.71 -16.76
CA ALA A 281 -8.01 -13.89 -18.21
C ALA A 281 -7.71 -15.35 -18.57
N ARG A 282 -7.22 -16.16 -17.62
CA ARG A 282 -6.88 -17.58 -17.79
C ARG A 282 -5.92 -17.79 -18.96
N ARG A 283 -4.92 -16.94 -19.08
CA ARG A 283 -3.81 -17.12 -20.01
C ARG A 283 -2.56 -17.52 -19.25
N THR A 284 -1.76 -18.33 -19.92
CA THR A 284 -0.50 -18.76 -19.36
C THR A 284 0.59 -17.79 -19.78
N LEU A 285 1.32 -17.27 -18.80
CA LEU A 285 2.53 -16.50 -19.03
C LEU A 285 3.65 -17.42 -19.53
N GLU A 286 4.29 -17.03 -20.63
CA GLU A 286 5.58 -17.52 -21.06
C GLU A 286 6.65 -16.48 -20.75
N VAL A 287 7.60 -16.82 -19.88
CA VAL A 287 8.76 -15.98 -19.59
C VAL A 287 9.88 -16.34 -20.57
N THR A 288 10.40 -15.33 -21.28
CA THR A 288 11.39 -15.51 -22.36
C THR A 288 12.75 -14.92 -22.05
N SER A 289 12.81 -13.93 -21.15
CA SER A 289 14.04 -13.22 -20.81
C SER A 289 14.01 -12.78 -19.36
N ILE A 290 15.14 -12.91 -18.67
CA ILE A 290 15.34 -12.35 -17.33
C ILE A 290 16.76 -11.78 -17.27
N LYS A 291 16.88 -10.48 -17.04
CA LYS A 291 18.14 -9.75 -16.99
C LYS A 291 18.36 -9.17 -15.60
N VAL A 292 19.62 -9.18 -15.16
CA VAL A 292 20.12 -8.43 -14.00
C VAL A 292 21.03 -7.35 -14.55
N VAL A 293 20.74 -6.10 -14.24
CA VAL A 293 21.53 -4.94 -14.72
C VAL A 293 21.88 -4.02 -13.55
N THR A 294 22.99 -3.31 -13.68
CA THR A 294 23.29 -2.19 -12.77
C THR A 294 22.29 -1.07 -13.01
N PRO A 295 21.79 -0.39 -11.97
CA PRO A 295 21.10 0.88 -12.15
C PRO A 295 22.03 1.84 -12.89
N GLY A 296 21.63 2.31 -14.07
CA GLY A 296 22.31 3.39 -14.78
C GLY A 296 22.03 4.76 -14.14
N GLY A 297 22.71 5.82 -14.58
CA GLY A 297 22.43 7.20 -14.16
C GLY A 297 23.58 7.91 -13.43
N LEU A 298 23.32 9.15 -12.99
CA LEU A 298 24.28 10.00 -12.28
C LEU A 298 24.25 9.73 -10.76
N ASP A 299 25.43 9.64 -10.15
CA ASP A 299 25.65 9.70 -8.71
C ASP A 299 26.40 11.01 -8.44
N ALA A 300 25.65 12.11 -8.24
CA ALA A 300 26.22 13.45 -8.17
C ALA A 300 26.94 13.72 -6.86
N ASP A 301 26.51 13.09 -5.77
CA ASP A 301 27.12 13.24 -4.44
C ASP A 301 28.26 12.23 -4.18
N GLY A 302 28.40 11.23 -5.04
CA GLY A 302 29.52 10.29 -5.08
C GLY A 302 29.45 9.24 -3.98
N ASP A 303 28.27 8.91 -3.50
CA ASP A 303 28.07 8.00 -2.38
C ASP A 303 27.78 6.55 -2.78
N GLY A 304 27.75 6.27 -4.08
CA GLY A 304 27.58 4.95 -4.67
C GLY A 304 26.13 4.51 -4.85
N ILE A 305 25.16 5.37 -4.54
CA ILE A 305 23.75 5.18 -4.89
C ILE A 305 23.42 6.19 -5.98
N VAL A 306 22.89 5.72 -7.10
CA VAL A 306 22.46 6.62 -8.17
C VAL A 306 21.32 7.53 -7.66
N ASP A 307 21.35 8.82 -8.01
CA ASP A 307 20.46 9.83 -7.42
C ASP A 307 18.98 9.49 -7.61
N TRP A 308 18.57 8.98 -8.78
CA TRP A 308 17.19 8.55 -9.00
C TRP A 308 16.79 7.34 -8.14
N VAL A 309 17.72 6.41 -7.89
CA VAL A 309 17.48 5.26 -7.01
C VAL A 309 17.21 5.78 -5.62
N ARG A 310 18.02 6.72 -5.14
CA ARG A 310 17.80 7.39 -3.85
C ARG A 310 16.44 8.08 -3.81
N GLN A 311 16.14 8.92 -4.78
CA GLN A 311 14.88 9.66 -4.82
C GLN A 311 13.68 8.71 -4.83
N SER A 312 13.69 7.70 -5.70
CA SER A 312 12.63 6.69 -5.79
C SER A 312 12.43 5.91 -4.48
N LEU A 313 13.51 5.67 -3.73
CA LEU A 313 13.44 5.02 -2.42
C LEU A 313 12.88 5.96 -1.36
N GLU A 314 13.29 7.23 -1.32
CA GLU A 314 12.78 8.22 -0.36
C GLU A 314 11.29 8.54 -0.58
N GLU A 315 10.84 8.59 -1.84
CA GLU A 315 9.42 8.78 -2.18
C GLU A 315 8.55 7.61 -1.70
N ARG A 316 9.05 6.37 -1.81
CA ARG A 316 8.28 5.14 -1.51
C ARG A 316 8.49 4.59 -0.10
N SER A 317 9.54 5.02 0.58
CA SER A 317 9.96 4.51 1.88
C SER A 317 10.38 5.65 2.79
N HIS A 318 9.45 6.09 3.65
CA HIS A 318 9.70 7.18 4.57
C HIS A 318 8.85 7.10 5.85
N LEU A 319 9.28 7.81 6.88
CA LEU A 319 8.54 8.01 8.13
C LEU A 319 7.46 9.08 7.98
N PHE A 320 6.26 8.84 8.52
CA PHE A 320 5.24 9.88 8.57
C PHE A 320 5.60 10.99 9.57
N SER A 321 5.34 12.24 9.20
CA SER A 321 5.75 13.44 9.93
C SER A 321 4.78 13.84 11.06
N HIS A 322 4.55 12.99 12.06
CA HIS A 322 3.55 13.30 13.09
C HIS A 322 3.99 13.21 14.56
N VAL A 323 5.19 12.71 14.91
CA VAL A 323 5.58 12.63 16.34
C VAL A 323 7.04 13.01 16.60
N THR A 324 7.27 14.26 17.00
CA THR A 324 8.46 14.66 17.78
C THR A 324 8.19 14.59 19.28
N PHE A 325 6.93 14.73 19.69
CA PHE A 325 6.49 14.77 21.08
C PHE A 325 5.28 13.85 21.27
N THR A 326 5.25 13.08 22.36
CA THR A 326 4.08 12.27 22.75
C THR A 326 3.81 12.39 24.24
N HIS A 327 2.57 12.13 24.65
CA HIS A 327 2.17 12.00 26.05
C HIS A 327 2.17 10.55 26.56
N THR A 328 2.19 9.57 25.64
CA THR A 328 2.08 8.15 25.96
C THR A 328 3.40 7.40 25.73
N SER A 329 3.62 6.36 26.52
CA SER A 329 4.58 5.30 26.24
C SER A 329 3.86 3.95 26.15
N PRO A 330 4.17 3.07 25.18
CA PRO A 330 5.14 3.28 24.11
C PRO A 330 4.71 4.37 23.12
N ALA A 331 5.70 5.00 22.49
CA ALA A 331 5.49 5.90 21.37
C ALA A 331 5.13 5.08 20.13
N PHE A 332 4.10 5.51 19.40
CA PHE A 332 3.76 4.93 18.11
C PHE A 332 4.58 5.61 17.01
N VAL A 333 5.19 4.79 16.15
CA VAL A 333 5.94 5.21 14.97
C VAL A 333 5.36 4.44 13.79
N GLU A 334 5.12 5.13 12.69
CA GLU A 334 4.67 4.51 11.45
C GLU A 334 5.26 5.23 10.24
N GLY A 335 5.20 4.56 9.11
CA GLY A 335 5.61 5.10 7.82
C GLY A 335 5.15 4.20 6.69
N VAL A 336 5.68 4.49 5.51
CA VAL A 336 5.55 3.65 4.32
C VAL A 336 6.90 3.04 3.96
N ALA A 337 6.85 1.90 3.29
CA ALA A 337 7.98 1.23 2.69
C ALA A 337 7.50 0.45 1.47
N SER A 338 8.35 0.33 0.44
CA SER A 338 8.06 -0.60 -0.67
C SER A 338 8.00 -2.04 -0.16
N SER A 339 8.90 -2.38 0.78
CA SER A 339 8.96 -3.68 1.43
C SER A 339 8.84 -3.52 2.97
N PRO A 340 7.62 -3.47 3.56
CA PRO A 340 7.45 -3.30 5.01
C PRO A 340 8.17 -4.34 5.88
N ASN A 341 8.39 -5.55 5.35
CA ASN A 341 9.11 -6.62 6.03
C ASN A 341 10.64 -6.41 6.07
N LEU A 342 11.16 -5.43 5.33
CA LEU A 342 12.58 -5.04 5.31
C LEU A 342 12.83 -3.73 6.06
N VAL A 343 11.89 -3.34 6.92
CA VAL A 343 12.05 -2.16 7.78
C VAL A 343 12.64 -2.57 9.12
N ASP A 344 13.83 -2.06 9.41
CA ASP A 344 14.49 -2.21 10.70
C ASP A 344 14.44 -0.90 11.48
N LEU A 345 13.99 -0.97 12.74
CA LEU A 345 13.95 0.18 13.63
C LEU A 345 14.92 -0.01 14.79
N THR A 346 15.96 0.83 14.84
CA THR A 346 16.95 0.79 15.92
C THR A 346 16.96 2.10 16.68
N TYR A 347 16.86 2.02 18.00
CA TYR A 347 16.83 3.21 18.84
C TYR A 347 17.97 3.25 19.87
N ILE A 348 18.35 4.48 20.21
CA ILE A 348 19.30 4.80 21.26
C ILE A 348 18.64 5.67 22.31
N THR A 349 18.96 5.36 23.56
CA THR A 349 18.63 6.23 24.69
C THR A 349 19.85 7.06 25.06
N ARG A 350 19.62 8.18 25.75
CA ARG A 350 20.72 8.95 26.31
C ARG A 350 21.22 8.28 27.59
N SER A 351 22.07 7.25 27.48
CA SER A 351 22.77 6.73 28.65
C SER A 351 23.91 7.67 29.06
N GLY A 352 23.75 8.48 30.11
CA GLY A 352 24.95 9.01 30.79
C GLY A 352 24.94 10.36 31.51
N GLU A 353 23.81 11.07 31.71
CA GLU A 353 23.84 12.30 32.54
C GLU A 353 22.81 12.26 33.68
N THR A 354 23.31 11.78 34.82
CA THR A 354 22.88 11.99 36.21
C THR A 354 21.41 12.36 36.43
N ASN A 355 20.60 11.41 36.91
CA ASN A 355 19.69 11.46 38.08
C ASN A 355 18.95 12.78 38.42
N ARG A 356 18.76 13.70 37.48
CA ARG A 356 18.08 14.97 37.67
C ARG A 356 16.72 14.83 37.02
N SER A 357 15.68 14.82 37.85
CA SER A 357 14.31 15.03 37.40
C SER A 357 14.25 16.33 36.61
N MET A 358 14.13 16.25 35.29
CA MET A 358 13.94 17.41 34.45
C MET A 358 12.48 17.47 34.05
N ARG A 359 11.77 18.46 34.58
CA ARG A 359 10.48 18.90 34.05
C ARG A 359 10.64 19.24 32.57
N TYR A 360 9.62 18.96 31.76
CA TYR A 360 9.59 19.40 30.37
C TYR A 360 9.59 20.93 30.32
N ASN A 361 10.65 21.48 29.72
CA ASN A 361 10.75 22.86 29.33
C ASN A 361 11.06 22.86 27.83
N SER A 362 10.13 23.35 27.02
CA SER A 362 10.25 23.34 25.56
C SER A 362 11.55 24.02 25.10
N GLN A 363 11.89 25.17 25.69
CA GLN A 363 13.11 25.91 25.37
C GLN A 363 14.40 25.15 25.72
N GLN A 364 14.38 24.27 26.73
CA GLN A 364 15.53 23.41 27.02
C GLN A 364 15.72 22.35 25.95
N TRP A 365 14.63 21.73 25.48
CA TRP A 365 14.69 20.74 24.42
C TRP A 365 15.05 21.36 23.07
N ASP A 366 14.53 22.54 22.73
CA ASP A 366 14.92 23.27 21.52
C ASP A 366 16.44 23.49 21.43
N ASN A 367 17.08 23.73 22.58
CA ASN A 367 18.54 23.87 22.65
C ASN A 367 19.31 22.54 22.61
N MET A 368 18.69 21.43 23.03
CA MET A 368 19.33 20.12 23.13
C MET A 368 19.15 19.24 21.90
N LEU A 369 18.03 19.39 21.17
CA LEU A 369 17.68 18.59 20.01
C LEU A 369 18.76 18.63 18.90
N PRO A 370 19.33 19.80 18.51
CA PRO A 370 20.35 19.83 17.46
C PRO A 370 21.57 18.95 17.77
N GLY A 371 22.08 19.00 19.01
CA GLY A 371 23.20 18.16 19.43
C GLY A 371 22.85 16.69 19.59
N PHE A 372 21.56 16.35 19.68
CA PHE A 372 21.09 14.98 19.69
C PHE A 372 21.01 14.42 18.27
N TYR A 373 20.50 15.19 17.30
CA TYR A 373 20.55 14.84 15.88
C TYR A 373 21.98 14.59 15.39
N THR A 374 22.96 15.46 15.72
CA THR A 374 24.37 15.23 15.35
C THR A 374 24.94 13.90 15.89
N ARG A 375 24.53 13.49 17.10
CA ARG A 375 24.92 12.19 17.67
C ARG A 375 24.20 11.03 16.99
N LEU A 376 22.94 11.23 16.62
CA LEU A 376 22.12 10.25 15.92
C LEU A 376 22.67 9.99 14.51
N ASP A 377 23.09 11.01 13.78
CA ASP A 377 23.75 10.86 12.48
C ASP A 377 25.05 10.04 12.61
N SER A 378 25.87 10.38 13.62
CA SER A 378 27.08 9.61 13.90
C SER A 378 26.78 8.16 14.29
N PHE A 379 25.65 7.91 14.96
CA PHE A 379 25.19 6.57 15.34
C PHE A 379 24.70 5.79 14.12
N GLN A 380 23.89 6.39 13.25
CA GLN A 380 23.42 5.79 12.01
C GLN A 380 24.60 5.28 11.16
N THR A 381 25.63 6.12 10.94
CA THR A 381 26.81 5.70 10.16
C THR A 381 27.48 4.47 10.77
N ARG A 382 27.70 4.45 12.10
CA ARG A 382 28.31 3.31 12.78
C ARG A 382 27.42 2.06 12.74
N LEU A 383 26.11 2.23 12.88
CA LEU A 383 25.13 1.15 12.81
C LEU A 383 25.16 0.51 11.41
N GLN A 384 25.10 1.31 10.35
CA GLN A 384 25.19 0.83 8.98
C GLN A 384 26.51 0.07 8.71
N ASP A 385 27.64 0.60 9.17
CA ASP A 385 28.94 -0.08 9.05
C ASP A 385 28.97 -1.44 9.79
N GLN A 386 28.41 -1.50 10.99
CA GLN A 386 28.33 -2.73 11.80
C GLN A 386 27.44 -3.79 11.15
N MET A 387 26.29 -3.39 10.61
CA MET A 387 25.35 -4.29 9.96
C MET A 387 25.92 -4.83 8.65
N ARG A 388 26.55 -3.98 7.82
CA ARG A 388 27.25 -4.41 6.60
C ARG A 388 28.42 -5.35 6.88
N ALA A 389 29.15 -5.15 7.97
CA ALA A 389 30.27 -6.01 8.35
C ALA A 389 29.85 -7.40 8.89
N GLY A 390 28.57 -7.61 9.19
CA GLY A 390 28.08 -8.88 9.76
C GLY A 390 28.74 -9.27 11.09
N HIS A 391 29.30 -8.31 11.83
CA HIS A 391 30.15 -8.55 13.00
C HIS A 391 29.60 -7.93 14.30
N GLY A 392 29.48 -8.73 15.36
CA GLY A 392 29.58 -8.27 16.76
C GLY A 392 28.30 -7.78 17.47
N ARG A 393 28.50 -7.09 18.60
CA ARG A 393 27.45 -6.46 19.43
C ARG A 393 27.05 -5.14 18.77
N MET A 394 25.88 -5.11 18.14
CA MET A 394 25.32 -3.93 17.49
C MET A 394 25.08 -2.82 18.53
N GLU A 395 25.42 -1.56 18.17
CA GLU A 395 25.04 -0.40 18.99
C GLU A 395 23.52 -0.17 18.91
N GLY A 396 22.91 0.26 20.01
CA GLY A 396 21.47 0.52 20.08
C GLY A 396 20.61 -0.69 20.48
N ILE A 397 19.30 -0.51 20.39
CA ILE A 397 18.28 -1.50 20.75
C ILE A 397 17.33 -1.64 19.55
N PHE A 398 17.13 -2.88 19.09
CA PHE A 398 16.16 -3.19 18.05
C PHE A 398 14.74 -3.11 18.60
N ALA A 399 13.90 -2.35 17.92
CA ALA A 399 12.46 -2.36 18.11
C ALA A 399 11.82 -3.25 17.05
N SER A 400 10.80 -4.02 17.44
CA SER A 400 10.01 -4.78 16.48
C SER A 400 9.16 -3.81 15.63
N SER A 401 9.38 -3.84 14.33
CA SER A 401 8.45 -3.30 13.34
C SER A 401 7.41 -4.37 12.97
N SER A 402 6.29 -3.93 12.41
CA SER A 402 5.23 -4.79 11.92
C SER A 402 4.62 -4.19 10.67
N ALA A 403 4.25 -5.04 9.70
CA ALA A 403 3.44 -4.60 8.57
C ALA A 403 2.11 -4.03 9.07
N GLY A 404 1.77 -2.83 8.58
CA GLY A 404 0.56 -2.09 8.92
C GLY A 404 -0.63 -2.44 8.03
N PRO A 405 -1.70 -1.63 8.07
CA PRO A 405 -2.84 -1.79 7.18
C PRO A 405 -2.48 -1.46 5.72
N GLY A 406 -2.96 -2.27 4.78
CA GLY A 406 -2.54 -2.21 3.37
C GLY A 406 -1.15 -2.83 3.12
N HIS A 407 -0.64 -2.69 1.89
CA HIS A 407 0.60 -3.36 1.48
C HIS A 407 1.92 -2.63 1.78
N SER A 408 1.90 -1.31 1.94
CA SER A 408 3.13 -0.49 2.07
C SER A 408 3.33 0.13 3.45
N LYS A 409 2.32 0.11 4.33
CA LYS A 409 2.46 0.72 5.66
C LYS A 409 3.19 -0.22 6.61
N TRP A 410 3.88 0.36 7.58
CA TRP A 410 4.46 -0.35 8.71
C TRP A 410 4.34 0.51 9.97
N PHE A 411 4.43 -0.14 11.12
CA PHE A 411 4.44 0.55 12.40
C PHE A 411 5.33 -0.15 13.42
N ALA A 412 5.67 0.58 14.47
CA ALA A 412 6.42 0.09 15.62
C ALA A 412 5.99 0.83 16.89
N GLN A 413 6.26 0.20 18.03
CA GLN A 413 6.04 0.78 19.35
C GLN A 413 7.38 0.94 20.07
N LEU A 414 7.75 2.17 20.38
CA LEU A 414 9.01 2.51 21.05
C LEU A 414 8.77 2.77 22.55
N PRO A 415 9.24 1.90 23.46
CA PRO A 415 9.09 2.15 24.88
C PRO A 415 9.91 3.37 25.29
N LEU A 416 9.27 4.38 25.87
CA LEU A 416 9.92 5.60 26.31
C LEU A 416 10.34 5.49 27.77
N GLN A 417 11.44 6.16 28.11
CA GLN A 417 11.88 6.30 29.49
C GLN A 417 11.57 7.69 30.02
N ARG A 418 11.23 7.76 31.30
CA ARG A 418 10.83 9.00 31.97
C ARG A 418 11.94 10.04 31.86
N ASN A 419 11.56 11.23 31.37
CA ASN A 419 12.45 12.40 31.20
C ASN A 419 13.63 12.17 30.21
N GLU A 420 13.49 11.23 29.29
CA GLU A 420 14.46 10.99 28.21
C GLU A 420 13.84 11.23 26.84
N ALA A 421 14.70 11.59 25.89
CA ALA A 421 14.40 11.52 24.48
C ALA A 421 15.00 10.23 23.90
N ILE A 422 14.29 9.62 22.98
CA ILE A 422 14.78 8.49 22.20
C ILE A 422 15.10 9.00 20.80
N GLY A 423 16.32 8.72 20.36
CA GLY A 423 16.72 8.88 18.97
C GLY A 423 16.59 7.53 18.30
N TYR A 424 15.97 7.48 17.13
CA TYR A 424 15.83 6.24 16.39
C TYR A 424 16.21 6.44 14.94
N VAL A 425 16.69 5.34 14.36
CA VAL A 425 17.05 5.19 12.96
C VAL A 425 16.08 4.17 12.39
N ALA A 426 15.25 4.60 11.45
CA ALA A 426 14.47 3.69 10.61
C ALA A 426 15.28 3.38 9.36
N GLN A 427 15.56 2.12 9.12
CA GLN A 427 16.29 1.64 7.95
C GLN A 427 15.31 0.92 7.02
N PHE A 428 15.42 1.18 5.73
CA PHE A 428 14.51 0.64 4.72
C PHE A 428 15.30 -0.17 3.67
N GLU A 429 14.58 -1.05 2.95
CA GLU A 429 15.09 -1.82 1.81
C GLU A 429 16.43 -2.52 2.09
N ASN A 430 16.53 -3.21 3.24
CA ASN A 430 17.72 -3.93 3.66
C ASN A 430 18.96 -3.02 3.81
N LEU A 431 18.80 -1.89 4.52
CA LEU A 431 19.85 -0.89 4.80
C LEU A 431 20.20 0.02 3.63
N GLY A 432 19.32 0.07 2.62
CA GLY A 432 19.49 0.89 1.44
C GLY A 432 19.46 2.39 1.73
N ILE A 433 18.45 2.82 2.49
CA ILE A 433 18.31 4.19 2.99
C ILE A 433 17.95 4.17 4.48
N ALA A 434 18.14 5.31 5.16
CA ALA A 434 17.77 5.42 6.56
C ALA A 434 17.34 6.84 6.92
N GLU A 435 16.38 6.92 7.84
CA GLU A 435 15.88 8.18 8.38
C GLU A 435 16.08 8.27 9.89
N ASN A 436 16.58 9.42 10.33
CA ASN A 436 16.78 9.74 11.74
C ASN A 436 15.62 10.56 12.28
N ARG A 437 15.13 10.19 13.46
CA ARG A 437 14.10 10.93 14.19
C ARG A 437 14.32 10.88 15.69
N VAL A 438 13.68 11.81 16.37
CA VAL A 438 13.76 11.96 17.83
C VAL A 438 12.35 12.07 18.38
N ILE A 439 12.05 11.27 19.39
CA ILE A 439 10.80 11.36 20.15
C ILE A 439 11.11 11.74 21.59
N VAL A 440 10.36 12.71 22.08
CA VAL A 440 10.43 13.18 23.47
C VAL A 440 9.13 12.80 24.18
N TRP A 441 9.25 12.14 25.34
CA TRP A 441 8.09 11.88 26.20
C TRP A 441 7.77 13.13 27.03
N THR A 442 6.62 13.73 26.76
CA THR A 442 6.20 15.01 27.36
C THR A 442 5.12 14.82 28.42
N PRO A 443 5.28 15.42 29.62
CA PRO A 443 4.29 15.33 30.67
C PRO A 443 3.06 16.16 30.34
N TYR A 444 1.89 15.65 30.70
CA TYR A 444 0.64 16.40 30.69
C TYR A 444 0.43 17.10 32.04
N ASN A 445 0.13 18.40 32.02
CA ASN A 445 -0.19 19.15 33.24
C ASN A 445 -1.65 18.97 33.62
N VAL A 446 -1.94 18.19 34.67
CA VAL A 446 -3.31 17.95 35.11
C VAL A 446 -4.02 19.25 35.54
N LEU A 447 -3.28 20.28 35.96
CA LEU A 447 -3.85 21.57 36.37
C LEU A 447 -4.41 22.38 35.19
N ASP A 448 -4.02 22.07 33.95
CA ASP A 448 -4.59 22.70 32.75
C ASP A 448 -5.99 22.11 32.44
N GLY A 449 -6.28 20.92 32.98
CA GLY A 449 -7.54 20.21 32.81
C GLY A 449 -7.70 19.65 31.39
N GLY A 450 -8.94 19.35 31.00
CA GLY A 450 -9.26 18.86 29.66
C GLY A 450 -9.43 17.34 29.59
N SER A 451 -9.24 16.79 28.40
CA SER A 451 -9.37 15.36 28.14
C SER A 451 -8.31 14.85 27.17
N LEU A 452 -7.97 13.58 27.31
CA LEU A 452 -7.06 12.85 26.42
C LEU A 452 -7.63 11.46 26.14
N THR A 453 -7.45 10.97 24.92
CA THR A 453 -7.80 9.60 24.55
C THR A 453 -6.53 8.81 24.25
N ILE A 454 -6.36 7.63 24.84
CA ILE A 454 -5.14 6.81 24.73
C ILE A 454 -5.46 5.32 24.52
N PRO A 455 -4.55 4.54 23.93
CA PRO A 455 -4.65 3.09 23.86
C PRO A 455 -4.58 2.41 25.24
N VAL A 456 -5.31 1.31 25.39
CA VAL A 456 -5.06 0.33 26.47
C VAL A 456 -3.58 -0.08 26.52
N GLY A 457 -3.07 -0.21 27.75
CA GLY A 457 -1.68 -0.59 28.02
C GLY A 457 -0.69 0.57 27.98
N SER A 458 -1.14 1.80 27.68
CA SER A 458 -0.29 2.98 27.65
C SER A 458 0.07 3.48 29.06
N ASP A 459 1.29 3.99 29.19
CA ASP A 459 1.72 4.83 30.31
C ASP A 459 1.56 6.31 29.97
N LEU A 460 1.00 7.10 30.89
CA LEU A 460 1.02 8.57 30.80
C LEU A 460 2.04 9.16 31.75
N LEU A 461 2.77 10.16 31.25
CA LEU A 461 3.59 11.03 32.09
C LEU A 461 2.74 12.22 32.53
N LEU A 462 2.50 12.34 33.83
CA LEU A 462 1.62 13.35 34.42
C LEU A 462 2.40 14.30 35.32
N GLY A 463 1.96 15.54 35.42
CA GLY A 463 2.43 16.46 36.45
C GLY A 463 1.35 17.45 36.86
N ALA A 464 1.69 18.29 37.83
CA ALA A 464 0.83 19.36 38.31
C ALA A 464 1.71 20.54 38.69
N TRP A 465 1.69 21.62 37.90
CA TRP A 465 2.54 22.78 38.16
C TRP A 465 1.88 24.10 37.77
N ILE A 466 2.35 25.20 38.38
CA ILE A 466 1.87 26.57 38.09
C ILE A 466 2.96 27.42 37.43
N GLN A 467 4.24 27.19 37.76
CA GLN A 467 5.39 27.91 37.20
C GLN A 467 6.62 27.01 37.19
N ASP A 468 7.62 27.31 36.36
CA ASP A 468 8.86 26.53 36.27
C ASP A 468 9.63 26.47 37.60
N TRP A 469 10.33 25.35 37.83
CA TRP A 469 11.17 25.11 39.02
C TRP A 469 10.44 25.15 40.37
N ASP A 470 9.14 24.88 40.37
CA ASP A 470 8.33 24.77 41.59
C ASP A 470 8.62 23.45 42.32
N TRP A 471 9.22 23.49 43.52
CA TRP A 471 9.52 22.30 44.32
C TRP A 471 8.47 22.01 45.40
N THR A 472 7.31 22.67 45.37
CA THR A 472 6.23 22.40 46.32
C THR A 472 5.62 21.02 46.06
N THR A 473 5.20 20.33 47.12
CA THR A 473 4.56 19.02 47.00
C THR A 473 3.13 19.18 46.47
N VAL A 474 2.87 18.60 45.32
CA VAL A 474 1.53 18.54 44.70
C VAL A 474 0.93 17.17 44.90
N SER A 475 -0.37 17.05 44.68
CA SER A 475 -1.05 15.75 44.72
C SER A 475 -1.89 15.50 43.47
N LEU A 476 -1.80 14.27 42.98
CA LEU A 476 -2.70 13.71 41.97
C LEU A 476 -3.56 12.63 42.65
N SER A 477 -4.86 12.64 42.42
CA SER A 477 -5.73 11.53 42.78
C SER A 477 -6.19 10.79 41.54
N ILE A 478 -5.87 9.50 41.48
CA ILE A 478 -6.15 8.59 40.36
C ILE A 478 -6.86 7.38 40.96
N ASN A 479 -8.08 7.08 40.50
CA ASN A 479 -8.89 5.96 41.01
C ASN A 479 -9.04 5.91 42.55
N GLY A 480 -9.01 7.07 43.20
CA GLY A 480 -9.11 7.19 44.66
C GLY A 480 -7.80 6.95 45.42
N GLU A 481 -6.71 6.58 44.75
CA GLU A 481 -5.35 6.65 45.31
C GLU A 481 -4.82 8.07 45.19
N VAL A 482 -3.97 8.50 46.15
CA VAL A 482 -3.37 9.84 46.17
C VAL A 482 -1.86 9.71 46.07
N HIS A 483 -1.29 10.25 45.01
CA HIS A 483 0.15 10.31 44.75
C HIS A 483 0.64 11.72 45.06
N SER A 484 1.73 11.83 45.82
CA SER A 484 2.32 13.13 46.21
C SER A 484 3.79 13.20 45.81
N PHE A 485 4.17 14.26 45.10
CA PHE A 485 5.51 14.47 44.56
C PHE A 485 5.78 15.97 44.36
N PRO A 486 7.03 16.43 44.19
CA PRO A 486 7.31 17.85 43.90
C PRO A 486 6.73 18.30 42.56
N ALA A 487 6.22 19.53 42.43
CA ALA A 487 5.66 20.09 41.19
C ALA A 487 6.67 20.17 40.02
N ALA A 488 7.97 20.13 40.31
CA ALA A 488 9.05 20.05 39.34
C ALA A 488 9.31 18.62 38.84
N GLU A 489 8.62 17.64 39.43
CA GLU A 489 8.68 16.23 39.03
C GLU A 489 7.38 15.81 38.32
N THR A 490 7.34 14.53 37.97
CA THR A 490 6.30 13.88 37.18
C THR A 490 5.92 12.54 37.80
N HIS A 491 4.73 12.06 37.52
CA HIS A 491 4.23 10.74 37.92
C HIS A 491 3.91 9.94 36.67
N VAL A 492 4.25 8.65 36.66
CA VAL A 492 3.90 7.76 35.55
C VAL A 492 2.71 6.93 36.00
N GLU A 493 1.63 6.98 35.23
CA GLU A 493 0.42 6.18 35.48
C GLU A 493 0.19 5.21 34.33
N HIS A 494 -0.01 3.93 34.67
CA HIS A 494 -0.22 2.84 33.70
C HIS A 494 -1.71 2.51 33.56
N PHE A 495 -2.22 2.52 32.33
CA PHE A 495 -3.65 2.27 32.04
C PHE A 495 -3.87 0.89 31.41
N ALA A 496 -3.95 -0.14 32.25
CA ALA A 496 -4.08 -1.52 31.80
C ALA A 496 -5.46 -1.93 31.26
N GLN A 497 -6.50 -1.11 31.42
CA GLN A 497 -7.89 -1.46 31.10
C GLN A 497 -8.58 -0.31 30.38
N ALA A 498 -9.48 -0.65 29.46
CA ALA A 498 -10.33 0.32 28.79
C ALA A 498 -11.32 0.96 29.78
N GLY A 499 -11.64 2.23 29.56
CA GLY A 499 -12.59 2.96 30.40
C GLY A 499 -12.31 4.45 30.48
N THR A 500 -13.13 5.14 31.29
CA THR A 500 -12.96 6.56 31.57
C THR A 500 -12.36 6.76 32.95
N TYR A 501 -11.23 7.45 33.02
CA TYR A 501 -10.50 7.75 34.24
C TYR A 501 -10.53 9.26 34.49
N VAL A 502 -10.81 9.67 35.73
CA VAL A 502 -10.79 11.08 36.13
C VAL A 502 -9.63 11.29 37.08
N ILE A 503 -8.66 12.10 36.66
CA ILE A 503 -7.47 12.42 37.43
C ILE A 503 -7.63 13.81 38.01
N SER A 504 -7.61 13.93 39.33
CA SER A 504 -7.72 15.22 40.01
C SER A 504 -6.35 15.69 40.46
N GLY A 505 -5.90 16.85 39.96
CA GLY A 505 -4.65 17.48 40.38
C GLY A 505 -4.90 18.63 41.34
N SER A 506 -4.07 18.77 42.37
CA SER A 506 -4.13 19.92 43.28
C SER A 506 -2.75 20.44 43.67
N HIS A 507 -2.67 21.76 43.74
CA HIS A 507 -1.50 22.53 44.14
C HIS A 507 -1.74 23.20 45.50
N PRO A 508 -0.76 23.23 46.42
CA PRO A 508 -0.92 23.85 47.74
C PRO A 508 -1.27 25.35 47.72
N GLN A 509 -1.02 26.03 46.60
CA GLN A 509 -1.40 27.43 46.39
C GLN A 509 -2.89 27.64 46.05
N GLY A 510 -3.71 26.58 46.11
CA GLY A 510 -5.16 26.65 45.95
C GLY A 510 -5.67 26.40 44.52
N GLN A 511 -4.80 26.04 43.59
CA GLN A 511 -5.19 25.66 42.22
C GLN A 511 -5.46 24.16 42.16
N SER A 512 -6.58 23.77 41.55
CA SER A 512 -6.93 22.37 41.32
C SER A 512 -7.72 22.25 40.02
N ASN A 513 -7.53 21.15 39.30
CA ASN A 513 -8.28 20.85 38.08
C ASN A 513 -8.36 19.33 37.86
N THR A 514 -9.10 18.91 36.85
CA THR A 514 -9.28 17.50 36.49
C THR A 514 -8.95 17.24 35.03
N LEU A 515 -8.21 16.16 34.77
CA LEU A 515 -8.01 15.58 33.45
C LEU A 515 -8.90 14.33 33.31
N THR A 516 -9.67 14.24 32.23
CA THR A 516 -10.40 13.02 31.88
C THR A 516 -9.60 12.22 30.85
N VAL A 517 -9.25 10.98 31.17
CA VAL A 517 -8.52 10.08 30.27
C VAL A 517 -9.48 9.01 29.78
N TYR A 518 -9.72 8.97 28.47
CA TYR A 518 -10.48 7.92 27.79
C TYR A 518 -9.50 6.87 27.29
N VAL A 519 -9.53 5.68 27.89
CA VAL A 519 -8.68 4.55 27.49
C VAL A 519 -9.51 3.65 26.58
N GLN A 520 -9.09 3.55 25.32
CA GLN A 520 -9.80 2.80 24.29
C GLN A 520 -9.07 1.49 23.94
N ASP A 521 -9.86 0.51 23.53
CA ASP A 521 -9.43 -0.79 23.03
C ASP A 521 -10.23 -1.11 21.76
N ALA A 522 -9.73 -2.03 20.94
CA ALA A 522 -10.42 -2.49 19.75
C ALA A 522 -10.27 -3.99 19.58
N GLN A 523 -11.30 -4.64 19.04
CA GLN A 523 -11.23 -6.05 18.65
C GLN A 523 -11.89 -6.25 17.28
N LEU A 524 -11.06 -6.52 16.29
CA LEU A 524 -11.44 -6.90 14.93
C LEU A 524 -11.72 -8.40 14.86
N GLN A 525 -12.52 -8.77 13.86
CA GLN A 525 -12.74 -10.17 13.54
C GLN A 525 -11.52 -10.70 12.78
N PRO A 526 -10.89 -11.81 13.22
CA PRO A 526 -9.80 -12.44 12.48
C PRO A 526 -10.31 -13.13 11.20
N ASP A 527 -9.44 -13.21 10.20
CA ASP A 527 -9.65 -13.93 8.94
C ASP A 527 -10.97 -13.57 8.21
N LEU A 528 -11.37 -12.31 8.26
CA LEU A 528 -12.60 -11.84 7.63
C LEU A 528 -12.60 -12.13 6.12
N GLY A 529 -13.65 -12.80 5.62
CA GLY A 529 -13.81 -13.10 4.20
C GLY A 529 -14.65 -12.07 3.45
N LEU A 530 -14.12 -11.56 2.34
CA LEU A 530 -14.81 -10.70 1.37
C LEU A 530 -14.76 -11.33 -0.01
N GLY A 531 -15.79 -11.09 -0.82
CA GLY A 531 -15.74 -11.41 -2.25
C GLY A 531 -15.17 -10.23 -3.03
N GLU A 532 -14.34 -10.50 -4.02
CA GLU A 532 -13.88 -9.47 -4.96
C GLU A 532 -15.07 -8.74 -5.62
N GLU A 533 -15.02 -7.39 -5.62
CA GLU A 533 -16.05 -6.48 -6.12
C GLU A 533 -17.45 -6.77 -5.52
N ARG A 534 -17.49 -7.42 -4.35
CA ARG A 534 -18.71 -7.66 -3.58
C ARG A 534 -18.68 -6.84 -2.30
N TYR A 535 -19.80 -6.17 -2.05
CA TYR A 535 -20.00 -5.38 -0.85
C TYR A 535 -20.73 -6.20 0.22
N ARG A 536 -20.26 -6.11 1.47
CA ARG A 536 -20.83 -6.78 2.64
C ARG A 536 -20.87 -5.82 3.82
N MET A 537 -22.00 -5.75 4.52
CA MET A 537 -22.06 -5.12 5.84
C MET A 537 -21.42 -6.03 6.88
N VAL A 538 -20.47 -5.51 7.63
CA VAL A 538 -19.73 -6.21 8.67
C VAL A 538 -19.92 -5.46 9.99
N GLN A 539 -20.21 -6.20 11.05
CA GLN A 539 -20.37 -5.66 12.39
C GLN A 539 -19.09 -5.86 13.17
N PHE A 540 -18.69 -4.83 13.91
CA PHE A 540 -17.52 -4.79 14.78
C PHE A 540 -17.95 -4.46 16.22
N PRO A 541 -18.44 -5.45 16.98
CA PRO A 541 -18.94 -5.22 18.35
C PRO A 541 -17.89 -4.63 19.31
N GLY A 542 -16.60 -4.81 19.01
CA GLY A 542 -15.47 -4.31 19.79
C GLY A 542 -14.79 -3.07 19.21
N VAL A 543 -15.36 -2.41 18.19
CA VAL A 543 -14.79 -1.20 17.59
C VAL A 543 -15.81 -0.09 17.66
N GLU A 544 -15.55 0.94 18.47
CA GLU A 544 -16.46 2.09 18.58
C GLU A 544 -16.45 2.95 17.31
N ALA A 545 -17.57 3.60 17.01
CA ALA A 545 -17.72 4.40 15.77
C ALA A 545 -16.86 5.68 15.72
N GLU A 546 -16.24 6.04 16.84
CA GLU A 546 -15.28 7.14 16.97
C GLU A 546 -13.84 6.74 16.64
N LEU A 547 -13.57 5.44 16.51
CA LEU A 547 -12.30 4.92 15.98
C LEU A 547 -12.28 5.00 14.46
N ALA A 548 -11.09 4.89 13.89
CA ALA A 548 -10.89 4.74 12.46
C ALA A 548 -10.65 3.27 12.10
N LEU A 549 -11.18 2.86 10.95
CA LEU A 549 -10.83 1.60 10.29
C LEU A 549 -9.94 1.92 9.09
N ASP A 550 -8.72 1.38 9.07
CA ASP A 550 -7.71 1.61 8.04
C ASP A 550 -7.36 0.27 7.39
N SER A 551 -7.47 0.18 6.07
CA SER A 551 -7.18 -1.05 5.31
C SER A 551 -6.31 -0.79 4.09
N GLY A 552 -5.66 0.37 4.01
CA GLY A 552 -4.96 0.79 2.80
C GLY A 552 -5.90 1.05 1.61
N GLY A 553 -5.46 0.69 0.41
CA GLY A 553 -6.17 0.93 -0.86
C GLY A 553 -6.85 -0.32 -1.44
N GLU A 554 -6.74 -1.47 -0.77
CA GLU A 554 -7.13 -2.78 -1.29
C GLU A 554 -8.55 -3.18 -0.88
N ILE A 555 -9.05 -2.57 0.20
CA ILE A 555 -10.40 -2.76 0.72
C ILE A 555 -11.07 -1.40 0.75
N ARG A 556 -12.23 -1.30 0.10
CA ARG A 556 -13.12 -0.16 0.25
C ARG A 556 -13.84 -0.27 1.59
N ILE A 557 -13.72 0.76 2.42
CA ILE A 557 -14.45 0.93 3.66
C ILE A 557 -15.45 2.07 3.48
N ASP A 558 -16.73 1.81 3.74
CA ASP A 558 -17.72 2.86 3.95
C ASP A 558 -17.72 3.31 5.43
N GLU A 559 -18.36 4.44 5.74
CA GLU A 559 -18.38 5.04 7.09
C GLU A 559 -18.74 4.04 8.20
N LEU A 560 -17.96 4.06 9.31
CA LEU A 560 -18.28 3.35 10.54
C LEU A 560 -19.52 3.96 11.18
N MET A 561 -20.60 3.20 11.23
CA MET A 561 -21.84 3.60 11.86
C MET A 561 -21.98 2.91 13.20
N SER A 562 -22.35 3.64 14.25
CA SER A 562 -22.65 3.04 15.55
C SER A 562 -23.79 2.01 15.41
N LEU A 563 -23.63 0.86 16.05
CA LEU A 563 -24.72 -0.10 16.18
C LEU A 563 -25.83 0.59 16.98
N GLY A 564 -26.98 0.86 16.34
CA GLY A 564 -28.12 1.57 16.96
C GLY A 564 -28.66 0.93 18.26
N THR A 565 -28.17 -0.27 18.62
CA THR A 565 -28.32 -0.90 19.93
C THR A 565 -27.01 -1.62 20.32
N GLY A 566 -26.36 -1.21 21.41
CA GLY A 566 -25.14 -1.85 21.94
C GLY A 566 -23.89 -0.99 21.82
N SER A 567 -22.73 -1.55 22.20
CA SER A 567 -21.40 -1.00 21.93
C SER A 567 -20.89 -1.53 20.59
N GLY A 568 -20.02 -0.77 19.92
CA GLY A 568 -19.44 -1.15 18.64
C GLY A 568 -20.10 -0.49 17.42
N SER A 569 -19.62 -0.89 16.24
CA SER A 569 -19.95 -0.26 14.97
C SER A 569 -20.27 -1.29 13.89
N GLU A 570 -20.76 -0.81 12.75
CA GLU A 570 -20.83 -1.57 11.51
C GLU A 570 -20.30 -0.72 10.36
N ALA A 571 -19.63 -1.35 9.42
CA ALA A 571 -19.20 -0.71 8.19
C ALA A 571 -19.45 -1.64 7.01
N GLY A 572 -19.68 -1.03 5.86
CA GLY A 572 -19.70 -1.77 4.62
C GLY A 572 -18.32 -1.91 4.03
N LEU A 573 -17.94 -3.15 3.71
CA LEU A 573 -16.64 -3.49 3.17
C LEU A 573 -16.77 -4.06 1.76
N GLY A 574 -15.87 -3.65 0.86
CA GLY A 574 -15.73 -4.22 -0.48
C GLY A 574 -14.27 -4.56 -0.79
N GLY A 575 -14.00 -5.82 -1.10
CA GLY A 575 -12.66 -6.22 -1.54
C GLY A 575 -12.44 -5.80 -2.99
N LEU A 576 -11.43 -4.98 -3.27
CA LEU A 576 -11.15 -4.48 -4.62
C LEU A 576 -10.21 -5.42 -5.38
N PHE A 577 -9.25 -6.02 -4.68
CA PHE A 577 -8.26 -6.91 -5.28
C PHE A 577 -8.17 -8.22 -4.51
N PRO A 578 -8.22 -9.39 -5.17
CA PRO A 578 -7.98 -10.66 -4.51
C PRO A 578 -6.63 -10.68 -3.81
N GLY A 579 -6.60 -11.22 -2.60
CA GLY A 579 -5.40 -11.19 -1.78
C GLY A 579 -5.68 -11.39 -0.30
N VAL A 580 -4.61 -11.49 0.48
CA VAL A 580 -4.66 -11.40 1.94
C VAL A 580 -4.13 -10.04 2.33
N HIS A 581 -5.00 -9.23 2.92
CA HIS A 581 -4.75 -7.83 3.27
C HIS A 581 -4.82 -7.64 4.77
N ARG A 582 -4.36 -6.48 5.25
CA ARG A 582 -4.42 -6.10 6.67
C ARG A 582 -5.37 -4.94 6.86
N THR A 583 -6.26 -5.07 7.84
CA THR A 583 -7.11 -3.98 8.31
C THR A 583 -6.84 -3.73 9.78
N ALA A 584 -6.79 -2.47 10.18
CA ALA A 584 -6.49 -2.04 11.52
C ALA A 584 -7.61 -1.15 12.07
N ALA A 585 -7.95 -1.35 13.33
CA ALA A 585 -8.72 -0.40 14.12
C ALA A 585 -7.72 0.51 14.86
N ARG A 586 -7.86 1.82 14.70
CA ARG A 586 -6.90 2.80 15.22
C ARG A 586 -7.60 4.03 15.79
N MET A 587 -6.89 4.75 16.66
CA MET A 587 -7.43 5.90 17.38
C MET A 587 -7.85 7.07 16.45
N SER A 588 -7.18 7.19 15.30
CA SER A 588 -7.45 8.08 14.16
C SER A 588 -6.46 7.77 13.03
N ASP A 589 -6.62 8.40 11.85
CA ASP A 589 -5.84 8.16 10.62
C ASP A 589 -4.30 8.21 10.77
N ALA A 590 -3.77 8.86 11.81
CA ALA A 590 -2.33 8.98 12.10
C ALA A 590 -2.03 8.78 13.61
N ALA A 591 -2.75 7.86 14.24
CA ALA A 591 -2.62 7.56 15.67
C ALA A 591 -2.49 6.05 15.91
N PRO A 592 -2.15 5.61 17.14
CA PRO A 592 -1.81 4.21 17.41
C PRO A 592 -2.88 3.22 16.93
N ILE A 593 -2.39 2.12 16.37
CA ILE A 593 -3.19 0.93 16.06
C ILE A 593 -3.52 0.24 17.37
N LEU A 594 -4.82 -0.01 17.59
CA LEU A 594 -5.34 -0.73 18.75
C LEU A 594 -5.41 -2.23 18.46
N ASP A 595 -5.84 -2.59 17.26
CA ASP A 595 -5.90 -3.98 16.80
C ASP A 595 -5.76 -4.06 15.28
N GLN A 596 -5.23 -5.18 14.78
CA GLN A 596 -5.03 -5.41 13.35
C GLN A 596 -5.22 -6.87 12.99
N GLU A 597 -6.05 -7.12 11.98
CA GLU A 597 -6.41 -8.46 11.53
C GLU A 597 -6.25 -8.64 10.02
N LEU A 598 -6.16 -9.91 9.61
CA LEU A 598 -6.12 -10.29 8.21
C LEU A 598 -7.53 -10.31 7.61
N VAL A 599 -7.63 -9.83 6.37
CA VAL A 599 -8.84 -9.89 5.56
C VAL A 599 -8.51 -10.60 4.25
N HIS A 600 -9.29 -11.63 3.93
CA HIS A 600 -9.13 -12.45 2.74
C HIS A 600 -10.14 -12.00 1.69
N VAL A 601 -9.65 -11.40 0.61
CA VAL A 601 -10.48 -11.06 -0.56
C VAL A 601 -10.40 -12.22 -1.54
N VAL A 602 -11.52 -12.92 -1.68
CA VAL A 602 -11.66 -14.12 -2.51
C VAL A 602 -11.97 -13.72 -3.95
N GLY A 603 -11.06 -14.08 -4.86
CA GLY A 603 -11.31 -14.07 -6.29
C GLY A 603 -11.88 -15.41 -6.74
N VAL A 604 -12.89 -15.40 -7.61
CA VAL A 604 -13.47 -16.62 -8.18
C VAL A 604 -13.55 -16.49 -9.68
N SER A 605 -12.94 -17.44 -10.37
CA SER A 605 -13.02 -17.56 -11.82
C SER A 605 -13.73 -18.85 -12.19
N ASP A 606 -14.95 -18.68 -12.69
CA ASP A 606 -15.83 -19.75 -13.11
C ASP A 606 -16.49 -19.38 -14.44
N GLY A 607 -16.33 -20.20 -15.47
CA GLY A 607 -16.90 -19.88 -16.78
C GLY A 607 -16.47 -20.81 -17.91
N LEU A 608 -17.44 -21.16 -18.76
CA LEU A 608 -17.31 -22.11 -19.87
C LEU A 608 -17.04 -21.41 -21.22
N ARG A 609 -16.21 -20.37 -21.22
CA ARG A 609 -16.04 -19.48 -22.40
C ARG A 609 -14.69 -19.60 -23.10
N ASN A 610 -13.81 -20.50 -22.66
CA ASN A 610 -12.43 -20.51 -23.12
C ASN A 610 -12.06 -21.81 -23.85
N ALA A 611 -10.99 -21.74 -24.65
CA ALA A 611 -10.44 -22.86 -25.43
C ALA A 611 -9.86 -24.03 -24.59
N PHE A 612 -10.03 -23.99 -23.26
CA PHE A 612 -9.49 -24.96 -22.30
C PHE A 612 -10.53 -25.96 -21.80
N ASP A 613 -11.80 -25.79 -22.16
CA ASP A 613 -12.82 -26.78 -21.84
C ASP A 613 -12.61 -28.03 -22.72
N HIS A 614 -12.44 -29.17 -22.07
CA HIS A 614 -12.27 -30.44 -22.76
C HIS A 614 -13.55 -31.25 -22.67
N ALA A 615 -14.18 -31.53 -23.81
CA ALA A 615 -15.32 -32.44 -23.90
C ALA A 615 -14.86 -33.78 -24.47
N VAL A 616 -14.98 -34.84 -23.67
CA VAL A 616 -14.63 -36.21 -24.06
C VAL A 616 -15.89 -37.07 -24.10
N PRO A 617 -16.18 -37.81 -25.19
CA PRO A 617 -17.30 -38.74 -25.22
C PRO A 617 -17.14 -39.84 -24.17
N VAL A 618 -18.21 -40.14 -23.42
CA VAL A 618 -18.29 -41.26 -22.47
C VAL A 618 -19.45 -42.15 -22.88
N GLY A 619 -19.15 -43.18 -23.68
CA GLY A 619 -20.18 -43.98 -24.34
C GLY A 619 -20.89 -43.20 -25.45
N ASP A 620 -22.10 -43.65 -25.82
CA ASP A 620 -22.84 -43.08 -26.96
C ASP A 620 -23.73 -41.88 -26.58
N ASP A 621 -24.08 -41.74 -25.29
CA ASP A 621 -25.14 -40.83 -24.83
C ASP A 621 -24.65 -39.68 -23.95
N LEU A 622 -23.36 -39.63 -23.58
CA LEU A 622 -22.81 -38.64 -22.65
C LEU A 622 -21.50 -38.04 -23.15
N PHE A 623 -21.26 -36.78 -22.78
CA PHE A 623 -19.96 -36.12 -22.80
C PHE A 623 -19.53 -35.83 -21.37
N GLN A 624 -18.28 -36.11 -21.06
CA GLN A 624 -17.59 -35.57 -19.89
C GLN A 624 -16.98 -34.22 -20.29
N VAL A 625 -17.50 -33.14 -19.71
CA VAL A 625 -16.97 -31.79 -19.86
C VAL A 625 -16.10 -31.49 -18.66
N ILE A 626 -14.83 -31.19 -18.90
CA ILE A 626 -13.83 -30.84 -17.90
C ILE A 626 -13.56 -29.34 -18.02
N SER A 627 -13.87 -28.58 -16.98
CA SER A 627 -13.77 -27.12 -16.95
C SER A 627 -12.89 -26.68 -15.78
N PRO A 628 -11.92 -25.77 -15.98
CA PRO A 628 -11.19 -25.18 -14.88
C PRO A 628 -12.12 -24.32 -14.02
N PHE A 629 -11.97 -24.42 -12.70
CA PHE A 629 -12.64 -23.61 -11.69
C PHE A 629 -11.60 -23.16 -10.68
N LEU A 630 -11.48 -21.85 -10.49
CA LEU A 630 -10.38 -21.29 -9.71
C LEU A 630 -10.92 -20.38 -8.60
N VAL A 631 -10.42 -20.58 -7.39
CA VAL A 631 -10.74 -19.79 -6.21
C VAL A 631 -9.44 -19.37 -5.55
N THR A 632 -9.19 -18.07 -5.47
CA THR A 632 -7.99 -17.51 -4.81
C THR A 632 -8.29 -17.12 -3.37
N HIS A 633 -7.28 -17.23 -2.51
CA HIS A 633 -7.31 -16.70 -1.13
C HIS A 633 -8.54 -17.12 -0.31
N LEU A 634 -8.96 -18.39 -0.42
CA LEU A 634 -10.08 -18.92 0.36
C LEU A 634 -9.73 -18.89 1.87
N PRO A 635 -10.49 -18.16 2.73
CA PRO A 635 -10.16 -18.03 4.15
C PRO A 635 -10.17 -19.38 4.88
N PRO A 636 -9.45 -19.51 6.01
CA PRO A 636 -9.51 -20.71 6.85
C PRO A 636 -10.96 -21.08 7.22
N GLY A 637 -11.35 -22.33 6.97
CA GLY A 637 -12.70 -22.84 7.27
C GLY A 637 -13.79 -22.45 6.27
N ALA A 638 -13.49 -21.62 5.27
CA ALA A 638 -14.41 -21.29 4.20
C ALA A 638 -14.63 -22.48 3.23
N TYR A 639 -15.77 -22.48 2.55
CA TYR A 639 -16.16 -23.52 1.60
C TYR A 639 -16.91 -22.97 0.38
N VAL A 640 -16.91 -23.75 -0.68
CA VAL A 640 -17.56 -23.43 -1.95
C VAL A 640 -18.70 -24.42 -2.20
N GLU A 641 -19.87 -23.91 -2.57
CA GLU A 641 -20.98 -24.74 -3.02
C GLU A 641 -21.16 -24.60 -4.53
N ILE A 642 -21.19 -25.73 -5.23
CA ILE A 642 -21.52 -25.83 -6.66
C ILE A 642 -22.85 -26.55 -6.80
N THR A 643 -23.85 -25.90 -7.41
CA THR A 643 -25.19 -26.48 -7.63
C THR A 643 -25.57 -26.45 -9.10
N ILE A 644 -25.65 -27.62 -9.73
CA ILE A 644 -26.09 -27.79 -11.11
C ILE A 644 -27.61 -27.63 -11.18
N PHE A 645 -28.09 -26.69 -12.01
CA PHE A 645 -29.52 -26.54 -12.31
C PHE A 645 -29.85 -26.91 -13.77
N ALA A 646 -28.82 -27.19 -14.56
CA ALA A 646 -28.95 -27.72 -15.91
C ALA A 646 -29.62 -29.11 -15.92
N GLY A 647 -30.83 -29.19 -16.50
CA GLY A 647 -31.56 -30.46 -16.59
C GLY A 647 -30.78 -31.59 -17.28
N GLY A 648 -30.65 -32.74 -16.61
CA GLY A 648 -29.94 -33.92 -17.11
C GLY A 648 -28.42 -33.84 -17.00
N VAL A 649 -27.85 -32.74 -16.50
CA VAL A 649 -26.42 -32.62 -16.19
C VAL A 649 -26.19 -33.02 -14.74
N MET A 650 -25.08 -33.72 -14.50
CA MET A 650 -24.71 -34.23 -13.17
C MET A 650 -23.19 -34.28 -13.03
N PHE A 651 -22.70 -34.37 -11.81
CA PHE A 651 -21.32 -34.72 -11.53
C PHE A 651 -21.09 -36.23 -11.77
N PRO A 652 -19.84 -36.69 -11.94
CA PRO A 652 -19.51 -38.11 -12.14
C PRO A 652 -20.01 -39.05 -11.05
N ASP A 653 -20.21 -38.55 -9.83
CA ASP A 653 -20.74 -39.30 -8.68
C ASP A 653 -22.27 -39.45 -8.67
N GLY A 654 -22.96 -38.87 -9.65
CA GLY A 654 -24.41 -38.93 -9.76
C GLY A 654 -25.15 -37.73 -9.20
N THR A 655 -24.46 -36.82 -8.53
CA THR A 655 -25.08 -35.69 -7.81
C THR A 655 -25.22 -34.45 -8.68
N THR A 656 -25.99 -33.49 -8.19
CA THR A 656 -26.12 -32.14 -8.77
C THR A 656 -25.57 -31.07 -7.83
N PHE A 657 -24.96 -31.47 -6.72
CA PHE A 657 -24.47 -30.58 -5.69
C PHE A 657 -23.13 -31.07 -5.17
N LYS A 658 -22.16 -30.16 -5.05
CA LYS A 658 -20.87 -30.42 -4.42
C LYS A 658 -20.54 -29.31 -3.43
N THR A 659 -19.90 -29.70 -2.33
CA THR A 659 -19.20 -28.79 -1.43
C THR A 659 -17.70 -29.02 -1.61
N LEU A 660 -16.97 -27.95 -1.86
CA LEU A 660 -15.51 -27.94 -1.97
C LEU A 660 -14.94 -27.12 -0.81
N THR A 661 -13.78 -27.53 -0.35
CA THR A 661 -12.98 -26.90 0.70
C THR A 661 -11.60 -26.59 0.15
N ALA A 662 -10.77 -25.87 0.91
CA ALA A 662 -9.40 -25.56 0.49
C ALA A 662 -8.58 -26.80 0.07
N SER A 663 -8.86 -27.99 0.64
CA SER A 663 -8.12 -29.21 0.28
C SER A 663 -8.50 -29.81 -1.08
N ASP A 664 -9.59 -29.35 -1.69
CA ASP A 664 -10.03 -29.82 -3.01
C ASP A 664 -9.33 -29.09 -4.16
N PHE A 665 -8.69 -27.95 -3.87
CA PHE A 665 -7.94 -27.15 -4.82
C PHE A 665 -6.45 -27.48 -4.76
N ASP A 666 -5.74 -27.26 -5.86
CA ASP A 666 -4.28 -27.27 -5.85
C ASP A 666 -3.70 -26.04 -5.15
N GLU A 667 -2.36 -25.97 -5.07
CA GLU A 667 -1.64 -24.85 -4.45
C GLU A 667 -1.92 -23.47 -5.10
N ASN A 668 -2.45 -23.44 -6.33
CA ASN A 668 -2.80 -22.21 -7.04
C ASN A 668 -4.28 -21.86 -6.91
N GLY A 669 -5.06 -22.69 -6.19
CA GLY A 669 -6.50 -22.51 -6.05
C GLY A 669 -7.30 -23.06 -7.23
N LEU A 670 -6.72 -23.93 -8.06
CA LEU A 670 -7.37 -24.52 -9.24
C LEU A 670 -7.92 -25.91 -8.93
N ILE A 671 -9.12 -26.19 -9.43
CA ILE A 671 -9.69 -27.53 -9.58
C ILE A 671 -10.29 -27.68 -10.98
N TYR A 672 -10.31 -28.89 -11.51
CA TYR A 672 -11.05 -29.21 -12.72
C TYR A 672 -12.42 -29.79 -12.35
N LEU A 673 -13.48 -29.03 -12.60
CA LEU A 673 -14.85 -29.52 -12.44
C LEU A 673 -15.20 -30.42 -13.62
N GLU A 674 -15.66 -31.62 -13.29
CA GLU A 674 -16.13 -32.59 -14.27
C GLU A 674 -17.66 -32.64 -14.28
N PHE A 675 -18.26 -32.53 -15.46
CA PHE A 675 -19.69 -32.61 -15.67
C PHE A 675 -20.01 -33.72 -16.67
N LEU A 676 -21.01 -34.53 -16.38
CA LEU A 676 -21.62 -35.45 -17.33
C LEU A 676 -22.81 -34.76 -17.99
N VAL A 677 -22.73 -34.60 -19.31
CA VAL A 677 -23.68 -33.86 -20.13
C VAL A 677 -24.30 -34.78 -21.18
N PRO A 678 -25.64 -34.86 -21.32
CA PRO A 678 -26.28 -35.65 -22.35
C PRO A 678 -25.88 -35.24 -23.78
N ALA A 679 -25.55 -36.21 -24.64
CA ALA A 679 -25.10 -35.97 -26.00
C ALA A 679 -26.13 -35.22 -26.88
N GLY A 680 -27.42 -35.34 -26.56
CA GLY A 680 -28.50 -34.60 -27.23
C GLY A 680 -28.66 -33.15 -26.76
N ARG A 681 -27.87 -32.68 -25.78
CA ARG A 681 -27.97 -31.33 -25.22
C ARG A 681 -27.00 -30.38 -25.94
N LEU A 682 -27.54 -29.25 -26.43
CA LEU A 682 -26.76 -28.20 -27.12
C LEU A 682 -26.22 -27.09 -26.19
N GLY A 683 -26.32 -27.27 -24.87
CA GLY A 683 -26.07 -26.20 -23.89
C GLY A 683 -25.09 -26.60 -22.79
N ALA A 684 -24.37 -25.62 -22.28
CA ALA A 684 -23.36 -25.75 -21.23
C ALA A 684 -23.92 -26.37 -19.92
N PRO A 685 -23.05 -26.95 -19.07
CA PRO A 685 -23.39 -27.43 -17.73
C PRO A 685 -23.68 -26.28 -16.75
N CYS A 686 -24.79 -25.55 -16.96
CA CYS A 686 -25.14 -24.39 -16.14
C CYS A 686 -25.29 -24.72 -14.65
N HIS A 687 -24.69 -23.89 -13.80
CA HIS A 687 -24.60 -24.11 -12.36
C HIS A 687 -24.48 -22.79 -11.56
N TYR A 688 -24.79 -22.87 -10.27
CA TYR A 688 -24.47 -21.82 -9.31
C TYR A 688 -23.16 -22.15 -8.61
N SER A 689 -22.36 -21.13 -8.40
CA SER A 689 -21.14 -21.20 -7.59
C SER A 689 -21.24 -20.15 -6.49
N LYS A 690 -21.04 -20.56 -5.24
CA LYS A 690 -21.12 -19.69 -4.06
C LYS A 690 -19.97 -19.98 -3.12
N VAL A 691 -19.44 -18.94 -2.50
CA VAL A 691 -18.41 -19.06 -1.47
C VAL A 691 -18.99 -18.58 -0.14
N PHE A 692 -18.73 -19.34 0.91
CA PHE A 692 -19.14 -19.07 2.27
C PHE A 692 -17.92 -19.01 3.18
N ASP A 693 -17.91 -18.07 4.13
CA ASP A 693 -16.92 -18.06 5.20
C ASP A 693 -17.17 -19.18 6.23
N ALA A 694 -16.30 -19.29 7.23
CA ALA A 694 -16.38 -20.32 8.27
C ALA A 694 -17.68 -20.27 9.10
N ASP A 695 -18.32 -19.09 9.19
CA ASP A 695 -19.58 -18.87 9.89
C ASP A 695 -20.81 -19.15 9.01
N GLY A 696 -20.59 -19.54 7.74
CA GLY A 696 -21.65 -19.82 6.77
C GLY A 696 -22.28 -18.56 6.17
N VAL A 697 -21.61 -17.41 6.27
CA VAL A 697 -22.04 -16.19 5.58
C VAL A 697 -21.54 -16.25 4.14
N LYS A 698 -22.46 -16.02 3.19
CA LYS A 698 -22.12 -15.99 1.76
C LYS A 698 -21.32 -14.74 1.43
N ILE A 699 -20.07 -14.91 1.02
CA ILE A 699 -19.15 -13.81 0.66
C ILE A 699 -19.09 -13.59 -0.86
N TRP A 700 -19.39 -14.62 -1.66
CA TRP A 700 -19.43 -14.50 -3.12
C TRP A 700 -20.50 -15.43 -3.72
N GLY A 701 -21.03 -15.07 -4.90
CA GLY A 701 -21.85 -15.98 -5.68
C GLY A 701 -22.10 -15.52 -7.12
N SER A 702 -22.18 -16.48 -8.04
CA SER A 702 -22.53 -16.25 -9.45
C SER A 702 -23.43 -17.37 -10.00
N THR A 703 -24.05 -17.07 -11.15
CA THR A 703 -24.75 -18.04 -12.00
C THR A 703 -23.96 -18.16 -13.30
N ASN A 704 -23.58 -19.38 -13.69
CA ASN A 704 -22.71 -19.65 -14.83
C ASN A 704 -23.37 -20.55 -15.88
#